data_AF-L0AWJ6-F1
#
_entry.id   AF-L0AWJ6-F1
#
_cell.length_a   1.000
_cell.length_b   1.000
_cell.length_c   1.000
_cell.angle_alpha   90.00
_cell.angle_beta   90.00
_cell.angle_gamma   90.00
#
_symmetry.space_group_name_H-M   'P 1'
#
loop_
_entity.id
_entity.type
_entity.pdbx_description
1 polymer ?
#
loop_
_entity_poly.entity_id
_entity_poly.type
_entity_poly.pdbx_seq_one_letter_code
_entity_poly.pdbx_strand_id
1 'polypeptide(L)'
;MFVDVDIRKKCRNRCTCPKSAGLITTKTGSLKNAADYGYCTHEKDSGERIKGLNYGRQSLQIENGNSSIPFTDTHGRSEVVTVYYREDSNRNRIKVPLILGIKDHKGAGYTWYENLGGNNLTWKKIEDTHDFPKSDSGLAGPLFKENLDRVACSLHNLHKVDISNDGQNSYYCKICTKSKVTLTHEKIQEIYAKINHSPQESTPYHVTHERNLVKYKETSEHSKLLSVNKNDTISVFYWEGDDKRENPLLIEVKSSKAESTWYENLWESGTKKHVVWKRLESTGTSGFSSYGVDLKVKLDSLSCALNKAVRIKLGLDSGCHDSRDTKHNNRIKAFHNGTVDKAFFLSAYEYSNNKPDGGPFSVAELLVQGARQTFPGATFFKDVTKLSSYASFCDPTNPFLLCIEFGNNSDKKYQWYWKKDKGNDWQVYGSFSTKSSRDVNSQIGGIFTNVKGSLMIKTCIPHKPPKEGVKINITEQPRDEKLSGTYQATSGTTPVLVLISRDDKTLPHGFFSITHKPLGTGYFKLSRNLGNGDQIGKGGGTIPDAKEVSVYYWNGEPTLPILLGITTKDSSKPKYYSRGNQRGSSWIQGDNASKKFEYLLDEYNCQRNNAVPFNLSDPENSSNLYTDGQVPPCIKDHRKIESTVSPKHPLGGEYAMKEYTVNGDARISRVTFSRKDTDMATKYTITKVLVYYRKNENRIDNIPLLVGFVKSDNSGSIFFENLGSPYYTKWKPIGESESKSYYDKGGFGSTPQQALTDKLDEVGCRVNHIVKINISNKGNPDKYCHKNCTNKRIKVINTNISISGYTGYDHTSAIKAQKTFTVTAIINNGKEKNANITSFFPLREVLKVTVYFQNCNGLPVAIHIQKEKGEEWLKNENGNEQLVQFNPNDNELQNCRGIQGLPITQGTQSTFSEDSSSDSDEESQDGNPGDGNFSGLFDWSWESLVSSLAGAMIDGPTQAVYGFAKVNEAISKILPGPNVFDNSGLAGGLSGDDGATAKGLEADVKNPASVLPQPEGGGHGSDNASGVLDSSTEASALSDISPGAEPADLPTQSPLIAEGLTGLATLGYVAACGASGSITGFTYWIYKRFAGEPWVRQI
;
A
#
# COMPACT_ATOMS: atom_id res chain seq x y z
N MET A 1 45.76 -34.32 22.06
CA MET A 1 45.08 -33.78 20.86
C MET A 1 44.62 -32.36 21.16
N PHE A 2 44.33 -31.55 20.13
CA PHE A 2 43.77 -30.21 20.31
C PHE A 2 42.33 -30.21 19.81
N VAL A 3 41.49 -29.50 20.55
CA VAL A 3 40.05 -29.46 20.29
C VAL A 3 39.62 -28.03 19.99
N ASP A 4 38.76 -27.88 18.99
CA ASP A 4 38.12 -26.61 18.69
C ASP A 4 36.75 -26.50 19.37
N VAL A 5 36.42 -25.32 19.87
CA VAL A 5 35.14 -25.02 20.52
C VAL A 5 34.39 -23.97 19.71
N ASP A 6 33.14 -24.30 19.35
CA ASP A 6 32.21 -23.35 18.73
C ASP A 6 31.34 -22.72 19.82
N ILE A 7 31.66 -21.48 20.22
CA ILE A 7 30.99 -20.77 21.33
C ILE A 7 29.53 -20.40 21.00
N ARG A 8 29.07 -20.65 19.78
CA ARG A 8 27.65 -20.51 19.38
C ARG A 8 26.77 -21.61 19.98
N LYS A 9 27.32 -22.74 20.42
CA LYS A 9 26.55 -23.90 20.93
C LYS A 9 26.36 -23.84 22.45
N LYS A 10 25.11 -24.00 22.92
CA LYS A 10 24.79 -24.19 24.35
C LYS A 10 24.96 -25.67 24.71
N CYS A 11 26.18 -26.13 24.97
CA CYS A 11 26.49 -27.54 25.27
C CYS A 11 26.03 -27.92 26.68
N ARG A 12 25.08 -28.87 26.81
CA ARG A 12 24.59 -29.37 28.10
C ARG A 12 25.27 -30.70 28.42
N ASN A 13 25.94 -30.78 29.56
CA ASN A 13 26.63 -31.96 30.11
C ASN A 13 27.82 -32.50 29.30
N ARG A 14 27.76 -32.49 27.96
CA ARG A 14 28.85 -32.88 27.07
C ARG A 14 28.97 -31.91 25.89
N CYS A 15 30.21 -31.69 25.46
CA CYS A 15 30.48 -30.86 24.28
C CYS A 15 29.89 -31.49 23.02
N THR A 16 29.07 -30.74 22.29
CA THR A 16 28.49 -31.16 21.00
C THR A 16 29.23 -30.53 19.80
N CYS A 17 30.38 -29.90 20.05
CA CYS A 17 31.23 -29.37 18.99
C CYS A 17 31.83 -30.52 18.18
N PRO A 18 31.87 -30.42 16.83
CA PRO A 18 32.45 -31.47 16.00
C PRO A 18 33.91 -31.70 16.37
N LYS A 19 34.35 -32.97 16.44
CA LYS A 19 35.71 -33.38 16.86
C LYS A 19 36.04 -33.20 18.36
N SER A 20 35.08 -32.75 19.16
CA SER A 20 35.27 -32.42 20.59
C SER A 20 34.43 -33.29 21.53
N ALA A 21 33.61 -34.18 20.97
CA ALA A 21 32.62 -34.94 21.73
C ALA A 21 33.31 -35.96 22.66
N GLY A 22 33.16 -35.75 23.97
CA GLY A 22 33.73 -36.62 25.00
C GLY A 22 35.11 -36.22 25.53
N LEU A 23 35.74 -35.18 24.99
CA LEU A 23 37.09 -34.71 25.38
C LEU A 23 37.06 -33.39 26.15
N ILE A 24 35.90 -32.71 26.15
CA ILE A 24 35.65 -31.45 26.82
C ILE A 24 34.37 -31.60 27.66
N THR A 25 34.48 -31.33 28.95
CA THR A 25 33.32 -31.23 29.85
C THR A 25 32.65 -29.88 29.66
N THR A 26 31.31 -29.85 29.77
CA THR A 26 30.57 -28.60 29.60
C THR A 26 29.61 -28.34 30.74
N LYS A 27 29.67 -27.12 31.29
CA LYS A 27 28.75 -26.64 32.32
C LYS A 27 27.92 -25.51 31.73
N THR A 28 26.60 -25.60 31.84
CA THR A 28 25.67 -24.53 31.44
C THR A 28 24.72 -24.25 32.58
N GLY A 29 24.36 -22.98 32.75
CA GLY A 29 23.44 -22.57 33.79
C GLY A 29 23.08 -21.10 33.70
N SER A 30 22.08 -20.70 34.47
CA SER A 30 21.78 -19.29 34.73
C SER A 30 22.78 -18.72 35.72
N LEU A 31 23.10 -17.44 35.55
CA LEU A 31 24.06 -16.74 36.38
C LEU A 31 23.40 -16.30 37.69
N LYS A 32 23.96 -16.70 38.85
CA LYS A 32 23.46 -16.30 40.18
C LYS A 32 23.66 -14.78 40.33
N ASN A 33 22.65 -14.11 40.88
CA ASN A 33 22.54 -12.64 41.00
C ASN A 33 22.38 -11.88 39.66
N ALA A 34 22.21 -12.59 38.55
CA ALA A 34 22.02 -12.02 37.22
C ALA A 34 21.19 -12.98 36.34
N ALA A 35 19.98 -13.33 36.80
CA ALA A 35 19.16 -14.42 36.24
C ALA A 35 18.77 -14.26 34.76
N ASP A 36 18.82 -13.03 34.22
CA ASP A 36 18.63 -12.75 32.79
C ASP A 36 19.79 -13.25 31.90
N TYR A 37 20.87 -13.71 32.52
CA TYR A 37 22.09 -14.18 31.87
C TYR A 37 22.32 -15.66 32.14
N GLY A 38 22.91 -16.31 31.14
CA GLY A 38 23.42 -17.66 31.22
C GLY A 38 24.90 -17.71 30.88
N TYR A 39 25.51 -18.85 31.18
CA TYR A 39 26.89 -19.14 30.81
C TYR A 39 27.00 -20.55 30.21
N CYS A 40 28.01 -20.74 29.37
CA CYS A 40 28.43 -22.04 28.86
C CYS A 40 29.94 -22.16 28.99
N THR A 41 30.39 -22.95 29.97
CA THR A 41 31.79 -23.25 30.22
C THR A 41 32.16 -24.54 29.49
N HIS A 42 33.24 -24.49 28.72
CA HIS A 42 33.95 -25.61 28.15
C HIS A 42 35.25 -25.78 28.93
N GLU A 43 35.45 -26.93 29.56
CA GLU A 43 36.58 -27.22 30.42
C GLU A 43 37.22 -28.53 29.96
N LYS A 44 38.55 -28.55 29.85
CA LYS A 44 39.24 -29.75 29.38
C LYS A 44 38.90 -30.97 30.24
N ASP A 45 38.63 -32.10 29.59
CA ASP A 45 38.67 -33.41 30.23
C ASP A 45 40.08 -34.00 30.04
N SER A 46 40.48 -34.96 30.89
CA SER A 46 41.87 -35.43 31.00
C SER A 46 42.61 -35.60 29.66
N GLY A 47 43.69 -34.82 29.44
CA GLY A 47 44.68 -35.03 28.37
C GLY A 47 44.63 -34.08 27.16
N GLU A 48 43.50 -33.42 26.89
CA GLU A 48 43.36 -32.55 25.71
C GLU A 48 43.21 -31.07 26.08
N ARG A 49 43.58 -30.15 25.19
CA ARG A 49 43.45 -28.70 25.43
C ARG A 49 42.64 -28.05 24.32
N ILE A 50 41.93 -26.98 24.67
CA ILE A 50 41.20 -26.16 23.71
C ILE A 50 42.23 -25.32 22.94
N LYS A 51 42.23 -25.37 21.61
CA LYS A 51 43.16 -24.59 20.77
C LYS A 51 42.43 -23.55 19.93
N GLY A 52 41.38 -23.94 19.23
CA GLY A 52 40.61 -23.03 18.39
C GLY A 52 39.31 -22.58 19.04
N LEU A 53 39.04 -21.28 19.03
CA LEU A 53 37.74 -20.71 19.36
C LEU A 53 37.07 -20.22 18.10
N ASN A 54 35.84 -20.66 17.88
CA ASN A 54 35.07 -20.36 16.69
C ASN A 54 33.67 -19.86 17.04
N TYR A 55 33.05 -19.08 16.14
CA TYR A 55 31.62 -18.82 16.14
C TYR A 55 31.05 -19.18 14.77
N GLY A 56 30.30 -20.29 14.69
CA GLY A 56 29.77 -20.75 13.41
C GLY A 56 30.83 -21.18 12.40
N ARG A 57 31.90 -21.85 12.88
CA ARG A 57 33.08 -22.32 12.10
C ARG A 57 34.06 -21.24 11.63
N GLN A 58 33.86 -19.98 12.04
CA GLN A 58 34.81 -18.91 11.78
C GLN A 58 35.61 -18.62 13.05
N SER A 59 36.94 -18.53 12.93
CA SER A 59 37.83 -18.25 14.06
C SER A 59 37.53 -16.90 14.68
N LEU A 60 37.51 -16.85 16.01
CA LEU A 60 37.42 -15.60 16.74
C LEU A 60 38.71 -14.78 16.58
N GLN A 61 38.57 -13.46 16.70
CA GLN A 61 39.65 -12.49 16.60
C GLN A 61 39.64 -11.53 17.79
N ILE A 62 40.82 -11.13 18.25
CA ILE A 62 41.03 -10.13 19.29
C ILE A 62 41.39 -8.80 18.62
N GLU A 63 40.69 -7.73 18.98
CA GLU A 63 41.01 -6.36 18.57
C GLU A 63 42.36 -5.96 19.18
N ASN A 64 43.30 -5.51 18.33
CA ASN A 64 44.61 -5.02 18.71
C ASN A 64 44.91 -3.72 17.94
N GLY A 65 44.41 -2.60 18.48
CA GLY A 65 44.47 -1.29 17.82
C GLY A 65 43.71 -1.31 16.49
N ASN A 66 44.39 -1.01 15.39
CA ASN A 66 43.82 -1.00 14.04
C ASN A 66 43.81 -2.40 13.36
N SER A 67 44.26 -3.44 14.06
CA SER A 67 44.38 -4.80 13.54
C SER A 67 43.58 -5.80 14.38
N SER A 68 43.38 -7.01 13.87
CA SER A 68 42.75 -8.10 14.60
C SER A 68 43.63 -9.34 14.55
N ILE A 69 43.93 -9.94 15.70
CA ILE A 69 44.74 -11.16 15.78
C ILE A 69 43.85 -12.38 16.11
N PRO A 70 44.07 -13.56 15.50
CA PRO A 70 43.34 -14.77 15.88
C PRO A 70 43.50 -15.11 17.37
N PHE A 71 42.43 -15.59 18.01
CA PHE A 71 42.52 -16.07 19.40
C PHE A 71 43.57 -17.17 19.59
N THR A 72 43.83 -17.98 18.55
CA THR A 72 44.86 -19.03 18.58
C THR A 72 46.27 -18.52 18.83
N ASP A 73 46.53 -17.26 18.49
CA ASP A 73 47.87 -16.68 18.52
C ASP A 73 48.16 -16.13 19.92
N THR A 74 47.13 -15.59 20.60
CA THR A 74 47.21 -15.17 22.01
C THR A 74 46.98 -16.32 22.99
N HIS A 75 46.04 -17.21 22.67
CA HIS A 75 45.61 -18.34 23.51
C HIS A 75 45.86 -19.66 22.78
N GLY A 76 47.13 -19.96 22.49
CA GLY A 76 47.49 -21.18 21.77
C GLY A 76 47.09 -22.49 22.47
N ARG A 77 46.81 -22.44 23.78
CA ARG A 77 46.31 -23.55 24.59
C ARG A 77 45.47 -23.02 25.74
N SER A 78 44.18 -23.39 25.78
CA SER A 78 43.28 -23.04 26.87
C SER A 78 42.72 -24.26 27.60
N GLU A 79 42.55 -24.09 28.91
CA GLU A 79 42.02 -25.10 29.83
C GLU A 79 40.53 -24.89 30.10
N VAL A 80 40.11 -23.64 30.25
CA VAL A 80 38.71 -23.29 30.47
C VAL A 80 38.31 -22.12 29.57
N VAL A 81 37.16 -22.23 28.93
CA VAL A 81 36.57 -21.19 28.09
C VAL A 81 35.11 -21.05 28.48
N THR A 82 34.73 -19.89 29.01
CA THR A 82 33.34 -19.61 29.39
C THR A 82 32.77 -18.49 28.55
N VAL A 83 31.68 -18.77 27.85
CA VAL A 83 30.91 -17.74 27.15
C VAL A 83 29.68 -17.36 27.97
N TYR A 84 29.51 -16.07 28.20
CA TYR A 84 28.35 -15.48 28.86
C TYR A 84 27.42 -14.89 27.83
N TYR A 85 26.13 -15.10 28.02
CA TYR A 85 25.10 -14.71 27.06
C TYR A 85 23.81 -14.30 27.77
N ARG A 86 22.98 -13.50 27.11
CA ARG A 86 21.63 -13.22 27.62
C ARG A 86 20.72 -14.42 27.35
N GLU A 87 19.95 -14.87 28.33
CA GLU A 87 19.02 -15.96 28.10
C GLU A 87 17.97 -15.55 27.06
N ASP A 88 17.92 -16.32 25.97
CA ASP A 88 17.04 -16.11 24.84
C ASP A 88 16.22 -17.38 24.58
N SER A 89 15.17 -17.26 23.78
CA SER A 89 14.22 -18.36 23.55
C SER A 89 14.82 -19.62 22.91
N ASN A 90 16.08 -19.59 22.45
CA ASN A 90 16.72 -20.75 21.85
C ASN A 90 17.54 -21.54 22.89
N ARG A 91 17.03 -22.72 23.26
CA ARG A 91 17.63 -23.58 24.29
C ARG A 91 19.03 -24.13 23.96
N ASN A 92 19.42 -24.16 22.67
CA ASN A 92 20.62 -24.89 22.21
C ASN A 92 21.66 -24.00 21.52
N ARG A 93 21.36 -22.72 21.30
CA ARG A 93 22.24 -21.83 20.52
C ARG A 93 22.32 -20.45 21.16
N ILE A 94 23.54 -19.96 21.31
CA ILE A 94 23.84 -18.58 21.69
C ILE A 94 23.82 -17.74 20.41
N LYS A 95 22.84 -16.85 20.28
CA LYS A 95 22.75 -15.94 19.12
C LYS A 95 23.74 -14.80 19.20
N VAL A 96 23.87 -14.19 20.37
CA VAL A 96 24.75 -13.05 20.60
C VAL A 96 25.50 -13.33 21.90
N PRO A 97 26.74 -13.82 21.83
CA PRO A 97 27.58 -13.97 23.01
C PRO A 97 28.02 -12.58 23.48
N LEU A 98 28.19 -12.39 24.78
CA LEU A 98 28.44 -11.07 25.38
C LEU A 98 29.89 -10.95 25.86
N ILE A 99 30.26 -11.80 26.82
CA ILE A 99 31.58 -11.79 27.44
C ILE A 99 32.17 -13.20 27.32
N LEU A 100 33.47 -13.27 27.13
CA LEU A 100 34.25 -14.50 27.01
C LEU A 100 35.37 -14.48 28.05
N GLY A 101 35.39 -15.47 28.94
CA GLY A 101 36.47 -15.69 29.90
C GLY A 101 37.31 -16.89 29.51
N ILE A 102 38.62 -16.70 29.38
CA ILE A 102 39.58 -17.74 28.97
C ILE A 102 40.62 -17.94 30.06
N LYS A 103 40.91 -19.21 30.39
CA LYS A 103 41.97 -19.60 31.32
C LYS A 103 42.92 -20.55 30.60
N ASP A 104 44.17 -20.14 30.42
CA ASP A 104 45.12 -20.87 29.57
C ASP A 104 45.62 -22.19 30.18
N HIS A 105 45.79 -22.20 31.50
CA HIS A 105 46.24 -23.38 32.25
C HIS A 105 45.72 -23.39 33.68
N LYS A 106 45.83 -24.54 34.34
CA LYS A 106 45.42 -24.75 35.72
C LYS A 106 46.21 -23.80 36.62
N GLY A 107 45.51 -23.03 37.44
CA GLY A 107 46.10 -21.99 38.29
C GLY A 107 46.19 -20.60 37.65
N ALA A 108 46.10 -20.48 36.31
CA ALA A 108 46.06 -19.17 35.66
C ALA A 108 44.81 -18.36 36.07
N GLY A 109 44.93 -17.04 36.05
CA GLY A 109 43.77 -16.15 36.07
C GLY A 109 42.94 -16.28 34.79
N TYR A 110 41.73 -15.72 34.80
CA TYR A 110 40.96 -15.55 33.58
C TYR A 110 41.42 -14.29 32.84
N THR A 111 41.59 -14.40 31.53
CA THR A 111 41.63 -13.27 30.61
C THR A 111 40.24 -13.07 30.04
N TRP A 112 39.74 -11.84 30.12
CA TRP A 112 38.35 -11.51 29.81
C TRP A 112 38.24 -10.67 28.54
N TYR A 113 37.21 -10.95 27.76
CA TYR A 113 36.94 -10.28 26.50
C TYR A 113 35.46 -9.91 26.37
N GLU A 114 35.17 -8.74 25.82
CA GLU A 114 33.82 -8.35 25.40
C GLU A 114 33.66 -8.47 23.89
N ASN A 115 32.48 -8.86 23.44
CA ASN A 115 32.15 -8.93 22.02
C ASN A 115 31.86 -7.51 21.47
N LEU A 116 32.47 -7.17 20.34
CA LEU A 116 32.30 -5.86 19.68
C LEU A 116 31.12 -5.83 18.69
N GLY A 117 30.46 -6.97 18.46
CA GLY A 117 29.22 -7.07 17.69
C GLY A 117 29.40 -7.47 16.23
N GLY A 118 28.49 -7.00 15.37
CA GLY A 118 28.45 -7.34 13.94
C GLY A 118 28.19 -8.84 13.69
N ASN A 119 29.26 -9.59 13.45
CA ASN A 119 29.24 -11.03 13.19
C ASN A 119 29.57 -11.89 14.42
N ASN A 120 29.86 -11.27 15.58
CA ASN A 120 30.31 -11.92 16.82
C ASN A 120 31.70 -12.58 16.74
N LEU A 121 32.53 -12.17 15.79
CA LEU A 121 33.90 -12.70 15.61
C LEU A 121 34.97 -11.86 16.30
N THR A 122 34.75 -10.56 16.48
CA THR A 122 35.77 -9.64 17.02
C THR A 122 35.50 -9.31 18.48
N TRP A 123 36.54 -9.40 19.29
CA TRP A 123 36.47 -9.30 20.74
C TRP A 123 37.54 -8.35 21.26
N LYS A 124 37.22 -7.57 22.30
CA LYS A 124 38.14 -6.64 22.94
C LYS A 124 38.48 -7.10 24.34
N LYS A 125 39.76 -7.07 24.71
CA LYS A 125 40.21 -7.43 26.06
C LYS A 125 39.66 -6.43 27.09
N ILE A 126 39.17 -6.95 28.21
CA ILE A 126 38.68 -6.17 29.35
C ILE A 126 39.81 -6.09 30.38
N GLU A 127 40.30 -4.88 30.67
CA GLU A 127 41.42 -4.68 31.60
C GLU A 127 40.98 -4.72 33.07
N ASP A 128 39.84 -4.10 33.41
CA ASP A 128 39.34 -4.08 34.79
C ASP A 128 38.43 -5.29 35.09
N THR A 129 38.97 -6.25 35.84
CA THR A 129 38.34 -7.57 36.05
C THR A 129 38.37 -8.04 37.52
N HIS A 130 38.62 -7.15 38.47
CA HIS A 130 38.83 -7.52 39.89
C HIS A 130 37.62 -8.24 40.53
N ASP A 131 36.41 -7.87 40.10
CA ASP A 131 35.11 -8.39 40.55
C ASP A 131 34.52 -9.47 39.62
N PHE A 132 35.30 -9.92 38.64
CA PHE A 132 34.86 -10.95 37.69
C PHE A 132 35.00 -12.35 38.30
N PRO A 133 34.28 -13.35 37.78
CA PRO A 133 34.30 -14.71 38.32
C PRO A 133 35.72 -15.31 38.34
N LYS A 134 36.28 -15.62 39.51
CA LYS A 134 37.64 -16.20 39.62
C LYS A 134 37.69 -17.72 39.51
N SER A 135 36.62 -18.40 39.95
CA SER A 135 36.57 -19.88 40.06
C SER A 135 35.20 -20.49 39.74
N ASP A 136 34.11 -19.89 40.22
CA ASP A 136 32.74 -20.31 39.89
C ASP A 136 32.18 -19.44 38.76
N SER A 137 32.09 -20.00 37.56
CA SER A 137 31.53 -19.31 36.40
C SER A 137 30.05 -18.94 36.55
N GLY A 138 29.35 -19.49 37.54
CA GLY A 138 27.96 -19.23 37.85
C GLY A 138 27.70 -18.08 38.82
N LEU A 139 28.72 -17.39 39.35
CA LEU A 139 28.55 -16.22 40.22
C LEU A 139 28.82 -14.91 39.47
N ALA A 140 27.92 -13.93 39.53
CA ALA A 140 28.19 -12.57 39.05
C ALA A 140 28.39 -11.58 40.21
N GLY A 141 29.57 -10.95 40.26
CA GLY A 141 29.77 -9.73 41.05
C GLY A 141 29.07 -8.51 40.42
N PRO A 142 28.87 -7.42 41.17
CA PRO A 142 28.18 -6.23 40.67
C PRO A 142 28.82 -5.63 39.41
N LEU A 143 30.15 -5.46 39.39
CA LEU A 143 30.87 -4.93 38.23
C LEU A 143 30.79 -5.86 37.01
N PHE A 144 30.79 -7.17 37.23
CA PHE A 144 30.63 -8.14 36.15
C PHE A 144 29.22 -8.06 35.54
N LYS A 145 28.20 -7.97 36.38
CA LYS A 145 26.82 -7.75 35.94
C LYS A 145 26.68 -6.43 35.18
N GLU A 146 27.28 -5.34 35.67
CA GLU A 146 27.26 -4.05 34.97
C GLU A 146 27.90 -4.14 33.57
N ASN A 147 29.00 -4.88 33.43
CA ASN A 147 29.60 -5.14 32.13
C ASN A 147 28.70 -6.00 31.23
N LEU A 148 28.06 -7.05 31.76
CA LEU A 148 27.08 -7.83 31.01
C LEU A 148 25.88 -6.99 30.56
N ASP A 149 25.38 -6.11 31.42
CA ASP A 149 24.30 -5.17 31.11
C ASP A 149 24.74 -4.21 29.99
N ARG A 150 25.92 -3.60 30.11
CA ARG A 150 26.49 -2.69 29.10
C ARG A 150 26.68 -3.36 27.74
N VAL A 151 27.32 -4.52 27.71
CA VAL A 151 27.58 -5.26 26.46
C VAL A 151 26.27 -5.77 25.87
N ALA A 152 25.35 -6.29 26.69
CA ALA A 152 24.03 -6.70 26.22
C ALA A 152 23.25 -5.54 25.61
N CYS A 153 23.29 -4.38 26.25
CA CYS A 153 22.61 -3.19 25.74
C CYS A 153 23.12 -2.76 24.37
N SER A 154 24.44 -2.76 24.18
CA SER A 154 25.07 -2.46 22.89
C SER A 154 24.70 -3.51 21.83
N LEU A 155 25.00 -4.79 22.10
CA LEU A 155 24.91 -5.85 21.09
C LEU A 155 23.48 -6.25 20.73
N HIS A 156 22.54 -6.10 21.66
CA HIS A 156 21.12 -6.36 21.41
C HIS A 156 20.32 -5.09 21.07
N ASN A 157 20.98 -3.95 20.88
CA ASN A 157 20.33 -2.67 20.56
C ASN A 157 19.21 -2.33 21.57
N LEU A 158 19.48 -2.51 22.87
CA LEU A 158 18.47 -2.32 23.92
C LEU A 158 18.31 -0.85 24.31
N HIS A 159 19.32 -0.02 24.03
CA HIS A 159 19.17 1.42 24.03
C HIS A 159 18.38 1.77 22.77
N LYS A 160 17.06 1.85 22.93
CA LYS A 160 16.15 2.01 21.81
C LYS A 160 15.11 3.08 22.09
N VAL A 161 14.75 3.81 21.04
CA VAL A 161 13.53 4.59 21.01
C VAL A 161 12.45 3.72 20.40
N ASP A 162 11.57 3.18 21.23
CA ASP A 162 10.38 2.47 20.80
C ASP A 162 9.28 3.46 20.44
N ILE A 163 9.06 3.66 19.14
CA ILE A 163 8.05 4.60 18.66
C ILE A 163 6.63 4.11 18.92
N SER A 164 6.43 2.80 19.08
CA SER A 164 5.13 2.22 19.44
C SER A 164 4.77 2.43 20.91
N ASN A 165 5.70 2.94 21.72
CA ASN A 165 5.44 3.22 23.12
C ASN A 165 4.73 4.57 23.25
N ASP A 166 3.47 4.52 23.64
CA ASP A 166 2.58 5.66 23.88
C ASP A 166 2.31 5.88 25.38
N GLY A 167 3.15 5.32 26.24
CA GLY A 167 3.05 5.51 27.68
C GLY A 167 3.16 6.99 28.06
N GLN A 168 2.45 7.40 29.11
CA GLN A 168 2.44 8.80 29.56
C GLN A 168 3.78 9.30 30.12
N ASN A 169 4.73 8.40 30.39
CA ASN A 169 5.96 8.69 31.14
C ASN A 169 7.21 8.21 30.40
N SER A 170 8.36 8.62 30.93
CA SER A 170 9.65 8.08 30.47
C SER A 170 9.74 6.57 30.64
N TYR A 171 10.40 5.89 29.71
CA TYR A 171 10.78 4.49 29.87
C TYR A 171 12.29 4.31 29.89
N TYR A 172 12.70 3.18 30.47
CA TYR A 172 14.09 2.85 30.71
C TYR A 172 14.46 1.58 29.96
N CYS A 173 15.73 1.45 29.60
CA CYS A 173 16.26 0.16 29.20
C CYS A 173 16.07 -0.83 30.36
N LYS A 174 15.31 -1.91 30.10
CA LYS A 174 14.96 -2.93 31.11
C LYS A 174 16.17 -3.66 31.70
N ILE A 175 17.34 -3.55 31.07
CA ILE A 175 18.57 -4.23 31.48
C ILE A 175 19.45 -3.29 32.31
N CYS A 176 19.97 -2.22 31.71
CA CYS A 176 20.93 -1.35 32.41
C CYS A 176 20.26 -0.31 33.30
N THR A 177 18.96 0.00 33.11
CA THR A 177 18.21 1.10 33.75
C THR A 177 18.75 2.52 33.52
N LYS A 178 19.97 2.67 32.99
CA LYS A 178 20.63 3.96 32.70
C LYS A 178 20.00 4.68 31.52
N SER A 179 19.62 3.97 30.46
CA SER A 179 19.07 4.61 29.27
C SER A 179 17.62 5.01 29.46
N LYS A 180 17.41 6.30 29.70
CA LYS A 180 16.09 6.93 29.84
C LYS A 180 15.67 7.61 28.53
N VAL A 181 14.44 7.35 28.10
CA VAL A 181 13.76 8.09 27.03
C VAL A 181 12.57 8.80 27.65
N THR A 182 12.52 10.12 27.54
CA THR A 182 11.39 10.93 28.02
C THR A 182 10.35 11.07 26.90
N LEU A 183 9.06 11.04 27.27
CA LEU A 183 7.94 11.16 26.34
C LEU A 183 7.17 12.43 26.63
N THR A 184 6.78 13.15 25.57
CA THR A 184 5.81 14.25 25.67
C THR A 184 4.76 14.10 24.59
N HIS A 185 3.50 14.26 24.95
CA HIS A 185 2.38 14.15 24.01
C HIS A 185 1.84 15.53 23.67
N GLU A 186 1.62 15.75 22.39
CA GLU A 186 1.09 17.00 21.86
C GLU A 186 -0.03 16.66 20.87
N LYS A 187 -1.16 17.38 20.95
CA LYS A 187 -2.19 17.29 19.92
C LYS A 187 -1.86 18.27 18.81
N ILE A 188 -1.80 17.77 17.59
CA ILE A 188 -1.51 18.53 16.38
C ILE A 188 -2.76 18.52 15.50
N GLN A 189 -3.20 19.72 15.07
CA GLN A 189 -4.32 19.85 14.12
C GLN A 189 -5.60 19.11 14.59
N GLU A 190 -5.83 19.06 15.91
CA GLU A 190 -6.96 18.46 16.64
C GLU A 190 -7.20 16.94 16.50
N ILE A 191 -6.80 16.31 15.39
CA ILE A 191 -7.06 14.90 15.08
C ILE A 191 -5.79 14.04 14.98
N TYR A 192 -4.62 14.66 15.15
CA TYR A 192 -3.34 13.97 15.16
C TYR A 192 -2.68 14.10 16.53
N ALA A 193 -2.03 13.03 16.95
CA ALA A 193 -1.15 13.04 18.11
C ALA A 193 0.29 13.07 17.62
N LYS A 194 1.12 13.85 18.30
CA LYS A 194 2.57 13.87 18.16
C LYS A 194 3.17 13.43 19.47
N ILE A 195 3.97 12.36 19.41
CA ILE A 195 4.67 11.81 20.57
C ILE A 195 6.16 12.08 20.36
N ASN A 196 6.73 12.93 21.22
CA ASN A 196 8.17 13.17 21.20
C ASN A 196 8.87 12.17 22.10
N HIS A 197 9.95 11.59 21.61
CA HIS A 197 10.87 10.75 22.35
C HIS A 197 12.22 11.45 22.42
N SER A 198 12.69 11.72 23.63
CA SER A 198 13.95 12.44 23.86
C SER A 198 14.90 11.58 24.70
N PRO A 199 15.91 10.94 24.08
CA PRO A 199 16.93 10.18 24.78
C PRO A 199 17.82 11.06 25.66
N GLN A 200 18.12 10.59 26.87
CA GLN A 200 18.86 11.39 27.88
C GLN A 200 20.35 11.03 27.98
N GLU A 201 20.76 9.89 27.41
CA GLU A 201 22.13 9.36 27.52
C GLU A 201 22.94 9.53 26.23
N SER A 202 24.27 9.67 26.35
CA SER A 202 25.21 9.92 25.24
C SER A 202 25.32 8.77 24.23
N THR A 203 24.97 7.54 24.62
CA THR A 203 25.02 6.40 23.73
C THR A 203 23.96 6.51 22.63
N PRO A 204 24.25 6.10 21.38
CA PRO A 204 23.24 6.05 20.33
C PRO A 204 22.03 5.17 20.72
N TYR A 205 20.83 5.62 20.36
CA TYR A 205 19.58 4.90 20.51
C TYR A 205 19.07 4.48 19.14
N HIS A 206 18.82 3.18 18.96
CA HIS A 206 18.20 2.68 17.75
C HIS A 206 16.70 2.88 17.78
N VAL A 207 16.11 3.32 16.67
CA VAL A 207 14.66 3.47 16.59
C VAL A 207 14.03 2.11 16.31
N THR A 208 12.99 1.78 17.07
CA THR A 208 12.27 0.51 16.97
C THR A 208 10.77 0.74 16.92
N HIS A 209 10.05 -0.10 16.20
CA HIS A 209 8.60 -0.26 16.31
C HIS A 209 8.35 -1.64 16.91
N GLU A 210 7.86 -1.66 18.15
CA GLU A 210 7.79 -2.84 19.01
C GLU A 210 9.19 -3.49 19.19
N ARG A 211 9.44 -4.62 18.52
CA ARG A 211 10.70 -5.38 18.59
C ARG A 211 11.54 -5.26 17.31
N ASN A 212 11.06 -4.52 16.31
CA ASN A 212 11.69 -4.45 15.00
C ASN A 212 12.47 -3.14 14.86
N LEU A 213 13.71 -3.24 14.36
CA LEU A 213 14.56 -2.08 14.07
C LEU A 213 14.00 -1.31 12.87
N VAL A 214 13.72 -0.03 13.08
CA VAL A 214 13.27 0.88 12.03
C VAL A 214 14.42 1.17 11.07
N LYS A 215 14.12 1.07 9.78
CA LYS A 215 15.04 1.32 8.67
C LYS A 215 14.47 2.34 7.71
N TYR A 216 15.32 3.09 7.05
CA TYR A 216 14.91 4.05 6.04
C TYR A 216 15.70 3.91 4.74
N LYS A 217 15.04 4.21 3.62
CA LYS A 217 15.62 4.31 2.28
C LYS A 217 15.97 5.77 1.99
N GLU A 218 17.24 6.01 1.66
CA GLU A 218 17.73 7.31 1.15
C GLU A 218 17.66 7.33 -0.39
N THR A 219 18.14 6.23 -1.01
CA THR A 219 18.00 5.90 -2.43
C THR A 219 17.34 4.52 -2.57
N SER A 220 17.00 4.10 -3.80
CA SER A 220 16.18 2.90 -4.04
C SER A 220 16.81 1.58 -3.58
N GLU A 221 18.13 1.49 -3.38
CA GLU A 221 18.79 0.18 -3.26
C GLU A 221 19.16 -0.27 -1.84
N HIS A 222 19.38 0.63 -0.88
CA HIS A 222 19.88 0.27 0.45
C HIS A 222 19.13 0.94 1.60
N SER A 223 18.71 0.14 2.57
CA SER A 223 18.04 0.61 3.79
C SER A 223 19.06 0.81 4.92
N LYS A 224 19.09 1.99 5.54
CA LYS A 224 19.92 2.32 6.71
C LYS A 224 19.11 2.18 8.01
N LEU A 225 19.77 1.84 9.11
CA LEU A 225 19.13 1.82 10.44
C LEU A 225 18.91 3.25 10.94
N LEU A 226 17.71 3.57 11.39
CA LEU A 226 17.44 4.87 12.00
C LEU A 226 17.92 4.86 13.45
N SER A 227 18.80 5.80 13.80
CA SER A 227 19.36 5.95 15.16
C SER A 227 19.47 7.42 15.51
N VAL A 228 19.43 7.74 16.80
CA VAL A 228 19.53 9.10 17.35
C VAL A 228 20.46 9.15 18.55
N ASN A 229 20.96 10.32 18.90
CA ASN A 229 21.86 10.53 20.03
C ASN A 229 21.19 11.29 21.17
N LYS A 230 21.94 11.53 22.25
CA LYS A 230 21.54 12.44 23.31
C LYS A 230 21.14 13.81 22.75
N ASN A 231 20.10 14.39 23.32
CA ASN A 231 19.53 15.71 22.95
C ASN A 231 18.85 15.75 21.58
N ASP A 232 18.92 14.70 20.76
CA ASP A 232 18.05 14.59 19.61
C ASP A 232 16.61 14.35 20.10
N THR A 233 15.63 14.78 19.32
CA THR A 233 14.22 14.51 19.57
C THR A 233 13.62 13.79 18.38
N ILE A 234 12.92 12.68 18.65
CA ILE A 234 12.14 11.96 17.65
C ILE A 234 10.67 12.26 17.89
N SER A 235 10.03 13.02 17.00
CA SER A 235 8.59 13.22 17.01
C SER A 235 7.92 12.20 16.09
N VAL A 236 6.92 11.47 16.58
CA VAL A 236 6.17 10.48 15.80
C VAL A 236 4.72 10.90 15.73
N PHE A 237 4.17 10.93 14.51
CA PHE A 237 2.82 11.41 14.25
C PHE A 237 1.87 10.25 14.06
N TYR A 238 0.75 10.30 14.78
CA TYR A 238 -0.31 9.30 14.77
C TYR A 238 -1.66 9.95 14.51
N TRP A 239 -2.57 9.20 13.90
CA TRP A 239 -3.98 9.57 13.88
C TRP A 239 -4.60 9.31 15.26
N GLU A 240 -5.40 10.24 15.78
CA GLU A 240 -6.07 10.07 17.09
C GLU A 240 -7.07 8.93 17.12
N GLY A 241 -7.60 8.51 15.97
CA GLY A 241 -8.42 7.30 15.88
C GLY A 241 -7.64 5.99 15.80
N ASP A 242 -6.32 6.04 15.88
CA ASP A 242 -5.49 4.85 16.09
C ASP A 242 -5.15 4.73 17.57
N ASP A 243 -6.11 4.27 18.38
CA ASP A 243 -6.01 4.25 19.84
C ASP A 243 -4.83 3.41 20.35
N LYS A 244 -4.38 2.44 19.54
CA LYS A 244 -3.25 1.57 19.86
C LYS A 244 -1.93 2.05 19.26
N ARG A 245 -1.96 3.16 18.52
CA ARG A 245 -0.80 3.74 17.83
C ARG A 245 -0.08 2.70 16.97
N GLU A 246 -0.83 1.77 16.38
CA GLU A 246 -0.27 0.69 15.57
C GLU A 246 0.25 1.20 14.22
N ASN A 247 -0.20 2.39 13.77
CA ASN A 247 0.02 2.95 12.44
C ASN A 247 0.67 4.34 12.52
N PRO A 248 1.98 4.43 12.86
CA PRO A 248 2.71 5.69 12.80
C PRO A 248 2.76 6.22 11.37
N LEU A 249 2.49 7.51 11.20
CA LEU A 249 2.36 8.17 9.89
C LEU A 249 3.70 8.75 9.42
N LEU A 250 4.28 9.64 10.24
CA LEU A 250 5.53 10.36 9.97
C LEU A 250 6.46 10.25 11.18
N ILE A 251 7.76 10.33 10.91
CA ILE A 251 8.80 10.54 11.92
C ILE A 251 9.54 11.84 11.58
N GLU A 252 9.70 12.70 12.56
CA GLU A 252 10.56 13.89 12.53
C GLU A 252 11.74 13.65 13.48
N VAL A 253 12.97 13.77 12.98
CA VAL A 253 14.18 13.72 13.80
C VAL A 253 14.79 15.12 13.84
N LYS A 254 14.72 15.75 15.02
CA LYS A 254 15.37 17.03 15.30
C LYS A 254 16.71 16.76 15.96
N SER A 255 17.80 17.01 15.26
CA SER A 255 19.11 16.96 15.90
C SER A 255 19.44 18.29 16.57
N SER A 256 20.16 18.24 17.69
CA SER A 256 20.57 19.43 18.45
C SER A 256 21.35 20.48 17.63
N LYS A 257 21.92 20.11 16.47
CA LYS A 257 22.78 20.96 15.63
C LYS A 257 22.28 21.17 14.20
N ALA A 258 21.18 20.52 13.81
CA ALA A 258 20.78 20.45 12.40
C ALA A 258 19.28 20.66 12.21
N GLU A 259 18.91 20.96 10.97
CA GLU A 259 17.51 21.01 10.54
C GLU A 259 16.80 19.66 10.75
N SER A 260 15.47 19.71 10.85
CA SER A 260 14.65 18.53 11.07
C SER A 260 14.68 17.62 9.84
N THR A 261 14.97 16.33 10.04
CA THR A 261 14.88 15.33 8.97
C THR A 261 13.59 14.54 9.11
N TRP A 262 12.87 14.35 8.00
CA TRP A 262 11.55 13.71 8.00
C TRP A 262 11.58 12.36 7.29
N TYR A 263 10.78 11.43 7.82
CA TYR A 263 10.63 10.10 7.28
C TYR A 263 9.15 9.75 7.12
N GLU A 264 8.79 9.28 5.93
CA GLU A 264 7.46 8.82 5.57
C GLU A 264 7.35 7.30 5.72
N ASN A 265 6.28 6.81 6.34
CA ASN A 265 6.05 5.39 6.48
C ASN A 265 5.68 4.78 5.11
N LEU A 266 6.48 3.81 4.62
CA LEU A 266 6.24 3.19 3.32
C LEU A 266 5.24 2.04 3.34
N TRP A 267 4.66 1.71 4.49
CA TRP A 267 3.71 0.60 4.67
C TRP A 267 4.05 -0.65 3.86
N GLU A 268 4.84 -1.54 4.45
CA GLU A 268 5.06 -2.85 3.85
C GLU A 268 3.96 -3.82 4.29
N SER A 269 3.17 -4.31 3.34
CA SER A 269 2.22 -5.38 3.63
C SER A 269 2.95 -6.64 4.15
N GLY A 270 2.68 -7.10 5.36
CA GLY A 270 3.28 -8.33 5.90
C GLY A 270 3.43 -8.35 7.41
N THR A 271 4.32 -9.20 7.92
CA THR A 271 4.64 -9.31 9.36
C THR A 271 5.61 -8.23 9.86
N LYS A 272 6.10 -7.35 8.97
CA LYS A 272 7.04 -6.27 9.26
C LYS A 272 6.41 -4.91 8.98
N LYS A 273 5.20 -4.68 9.49
CA LYS A 273 4.54 -3.39 9.35
C LYS A 273 5.39 -2.30 10.01
N HIS A 274 5.43 -1.11 9.40
CA HIS A 274 6.08 0.10 9.94
C HIS A 274 7.59 0.00 10.19
N VAL A 275 8.27 -0.97 9.57
CA VAL A 275 9.72 -1.16 9.72
C VAL A 275 10.52 -0.37 8.69
N VAL A 276 9.96 -0.10 7.51
CA VAL A 276 10.66 0.55 6.40
C VAL A 276 10.03 1.90 6.09
N TRP A 277 10.89 2.90 5.99
CA TRP A 277 10.55 4.30 5.85
C TRP A 277 11.27 4.92 4.66
N LYS A 278 10.77 6.04 4.15
CA LYS A 278 11.42 6.85 3.12
C LYS A 278 11.86 8.17 3.71
N ARG A 279 13.14 8.52 3.57
CA ARG A 279 13.59 9.87 3.90
C ARG A 279 12.98 10.87 2.91
N LEU A 280 12.40 11.94 3.42
CA LEU A 280 11.86 13.02 2.59
C LEU A 280 12.94 14.05 2.29
N GLU A 281 12.87 14.64 1.08
CA GLU A 281 13.75 15.73 0.68
C GLU A 281 13.36 17.03 1.38
N SER A 282 14.33 17.93 1.60
CA SER A 282 14.13 19.21 2.29
C SER A 282 13.10 20.09 1.58
N THR A 283 13.11 20.10 0.24
CA THR A 283 12.16 20.85 -0.60
C THR A 283 10.71 20.45 -0.36
N GLY A 284 10.45 19.16 -0.08
CA GLY A 284 9.11 18.64 0.20
C GLY A 284 8.68 18.77 1.66
N THR A 285 9.53 19.30 2.54
CA THR A 285 9.29 19.36 4.00
C THR A 285 9.43 20.76 4.58
N SER A 286 9.77 21.76 3.75
CA SER A 286 9.93 23.16 4.16
C SER A 286 8.66 23.74 4.82
N GLY A 287 7.48 23.30 4.41
CA GLY A 287 6.19 23.69 4.99
C GLY A 287 5.79 22.94 6.28
N PHE A 288 6.59 21.99 6.77
CA PHE A 288 6.19 21.15 7.91
C PHE A 288 6.53 21.78 9.28
N SER A 289 7.55 22.63 9.34
CA SER A 289 8.09 23.19 10.59
C SER A 289 7.11 24.08 11.35
N SER A 290 6.16 24.71 10.65
CA SER A 290 5.07 25.50 11.24
C SER A 290 3.88 24.66 11.72
N TYR A 291 3.96 23.33 11.58
CA TYR A 291 2.84 22.40 11.77
C TYR A 291 1.58 22.84 10.98
N GLY A 292 1.77 23.53 9.85
CA GLY A 292 0.71 24.17 9.07
C GLY A 292 -0.04 23.23 8.12
N VAL A 293 -0.65 23.82 7.09
CA VAL A 293 -1.52 23.12 6.12
C VAL A 293 -0.78 22.01 5.38
N ASP A 294 0.49 22.22 5.00
CA ASP A 294 1.27 21.23 4.23
C ASP A 294 1.50 19.93 5.01
N LEU A 295 1.84 20.05 6.31
CA LEU A 295 1.97 18.88 7.17
C LEU A 295 0.61 18.17 7.32
N LYS A 296 -0.47 18.93 7.51
CA LYS A 296 -1.81 18.36 7.63
C LYS A 296 -2.20 17.57 6.38
N VAL A 297 -1.99 18.14 5.18
CA VAL A 297 -2.25 17.46 3.91
C VAL A 297 -1.46 16.16 3.80
N LYS A 298 -0.19 16.16 4.24
CA LYS A 298 0.64 14.96 4.25
C LYS A 298 0.14 13.90 5.24
N LEU A 299 -0.25 14.31 6.46
CA LEU A 299 -0.81 13.42 7.48
C LEU A 299 -2.16 12.85 7.04
N ASP A 300 -3.02 13.63 6.39
CA ASP A 300 -4.31 13.19 5.86
C ASP A 300 -4.13 12.14 4.76
N SER A 301 -3.19 12.34 3.84
CA SER A 301 -2.81 11.35 2.81
C SER A 301 -2.33 10.04 3.45
N LEU A 302 -1.41 10.12 4.41
CA LEU A 302 -0.88 8.95 5.10
C LEU A 302 -1.93 8.25 5.97
N SER A 303 -2.81 9.00 6.63
CA SER A 303 -3.89 8.44 7.45
C SER A 303 -4.95 7.75 6.58
N CYS A 304 -5.27 8.29 5.40
CA CYS A 304 -6.04 7.54 4.41
C CYS A 304 -5.28 6.27 4.03
N ALA A 305 -4.00 6.34 3.65
CA ALA A 305 -3.24 5.17 3.20
C ALA A 305 -3.13 4.07 4.27
N LEU A 306 -2.84 4.43 5.52
CA LEU A 306 -2.52 3.52 6.62
C LEU A 306 -3.73 3.14 7.48
N ASN A 307 -4.50 4.12 7.93
CA ASN A 307 -5.62 3.95 8.87
C ASN A 307 -6.97 3.74 8.18
N LYS A 308 -7.01 3.81 6.85
CA LYS A 308 -8.27 3.85 6.08
C LYS A 308 -9.18 5.02 6.53
N ALA A 309 -8.58 6.08 7.07
CA ALA A 309 -9.30 7.22 7.62
C ALA A 309 -9.46 8.31 6.55
N VAL A 310 -10.70 8.72 6.29
CA VAL A 310 -11.03 9.67 5.22
C VAL A 310 -11.59 10.97 5.78
N ARG A 311 -11.47 12.04 4.99
CA ARG A 311 -12.12 13.32 5.25
C ARG A 311 -13.29 13.48 4.29
N ILE A 312 -14.47 13.83 4.81
CA ILE A 312 -15.69 13.96 3.99
C ILE A 312 -16.16 15.41 4.02
N LYS A 313 -16.27 16.01 2.84
CA LYS A 313 -16.93 17.29 2.61
C LYS A 313 -18.41 17.04 2.32
N LEU A 314 -19.26 17.32 3.31
CA LEU A 314 -20.68 17.00 3.22
C LEU A 314 -21.38 17.79 2.11
N GLY A 315 -22.15 17.10 1.28
CA GLY A 315 -22.82 17.65 0.09
C GLY A 315 -21.95 17.78 -1.16
N LEU A 316 -20.65 17.49 -1.06
CA LEU A 316 -19.68 17.56 -2.16
C LEU A 316 -19.15 16.17 -2.53
N ASP A 317 -18.55 16.04 -3.72
CA ASP A 317 -17.69 14.89 -4.00
C ASP A 317 -16.52 14.92 -3.03
N SER A 318 -16.26 13.77 -2.41
CA SER A 318 -15.23 13.65 -1.39
C SER A 318 -14.29 12.54 -1.79
N GLY A 319 -13.02 12.89 -1.95
CA GLY A 319 -11.93 11.93 -2.04
C GLY A 319 -11.56 11.38 -0.67
N CYS A 320 -10.42 10.70 -0.61
CA CYS A 320 -9.85 10.28 0.67
C CYS A 320 -9.41 11.47 1.55
N HIS A 321 -8.90 12.51 0.90
CA HIS A 321 -8.38 13.75 1.45
C HIS A 321 -8.61 14.88 0.42
N ASP A 322 -8.16 16.11 0.71
CA ASP A 322 -8.53 17.31 -0.07
C ASP A 322 -8.10 17.30 -1.54
N SER A 323 -7.00 16.62 -1.87
CA SER A 323 -6.54 16.39 -3.24
C SER A 323 -6.76 14.93 -3.66
N ARG A 324 -6.88 14.63 -4.95
CA ARG A 324 -6.83 13.23 -5.41
C ARG A 324 -5.36 12.84 -5.57
N ASP A 325 -4.81 12.05 -4.64
CA ASP A 325 -3.43 11.54 -4.73
C ASP A 325 -3.42 10.31 -5.65
N THR A 326 -2.52 10.29 -6.64
CA THR A 326 -2.35 9.16 -7.54
C THR A 326 -1.61 7.98 -6.89
N LYS A 327 -0.97 8.21 -5.73
CA LYS A 327 -0.23 7.18 -4.98
C LYS A 327 -1.14 6.13 -4.35
N HIS A 328 -2.41 6.45 -4.11
CA HIS A 328 -3.40 5.46 -3.68
C HIS A 328 -4.78 5.74 -4.27
N ASN A 329 -5.57 4.69 -4.47
CA ASN A 329 -6.96 4.87 -4.91
C ASN A 329 -7.76 5.61 -3.83
N ASN A 330 -8.67 6.48 -4.23
CA ASN A 330 -9.70 7.01 -3.34
C ASN A 330 -10.39 5.83 -2.62
N ARG A 331 -10.59 5.92 -1.31
CA ARG A 331 -11.22 4.81 -0.55
C ARG A 331 -12.73 4.91 -0.50
N ILE A 332 -13.24 6.12 -0.65
CA ILE A 332 -14.67 6.36 -0.71
C ILE A 332 -15.07 6.79 -2.10
N LYS A 333 -16.34 6.53 -2.40
CA LYS A 333 -17.10 7.13 -3.50
C LYS A 333 -18.20 7.97 -2.87
N ALA A 334 -18.41 9.15 -3.43
CA ALA A 334 -19.48 10.04 -3.05
C ALA A 334 -20.48 10.10 -4.22
N PHE A 335 -21.78 10.07 -3.95
CA PHE A 335 -22.81 10.17 -4.99
C PHE A 335 -24.11 10.75 -4.46
N HIS A 336 -24.89 11.34 -5.35
CA HIS A 336 -26.24 11.80 -5.04
C HIS A 336 -27.21 10.61 -5.15
N ASN A 337 -27.87 10.26 -4.04
CA ASN A 337 -28.83 9.15 -3.98
C ASN A 337 -30.28 9.62 -4.15
N GLY A 338 -30.51 10.60 -5.02
CA GLY A 338 -31.84 11.05 -5.38
C GLY A 338 -32.55 11.94 -4.35
N THR A 339 -33.82 12.25 -4.65
CA THR A 339 -34.71 13.06 -3.82
C THR A 339 -35.40 12.19 -2.78
N VAL A 340 -35.19 12.50 -1.50
CA VAL A 340 -35.77 11.78 -0.37
C VAL A 340 -37.16 12.30 0.00
N ASP A 341 -37.35 13.62 -0.10
CA ASP A 341 -38.63 14.29 0.08
C ASP A 341 -38.88 15.25 -1.08
N LYS A 342 -39.94 14.99 -1.85
CA LYS A 342 -40.28 15.78 -3.05
C LYS A 342 -40.89 17.13 -2.71
N ALA A 343 -41.61 17.25 -1.60
CA ALA A 343 -42.28 18.50 -1.22
C ALA A 343 -41.26 19.56 -0.79
N PHE A 344 -40.20 19.12 -0.11
CA PHE A 344 -39.14 19.99 0.39
C PHE A 344 -37.86 19.97 -0.45
N PHE A 345 -37.82 19.19 -1.53
CA PHE A 345 -36.64 19.02 -2.40
C PHE A 345 -35.39 18.59 -1.62
N LEU A 346 -35.56 17.62 -0.73
CA LEU A 346 -34.46 17.10 0.08
C LEU A 346 -33.74 16.00 -0.66
N SER A 347 -32.42 16.01 -0.57
CA SER A 347 -31.55 15.02 -1.22
C SER A 347 -30.69 14.30 -0.21
N ALA A 348 -30.37 13.04 -0.53
CA ALA A 348 -29.34 12.28 0.18
C ALA A 348 -28.04 12.28 -0.62
N TYR A 349 -26.94 12.59 0.05
CA TYR A 349 -25.57 12.46 -0.44
C TYR A 349 -24.94 11.30 0.29
N GLU A 350 -24.54 10.26 -0.45
CA GLU A 350 -24.02 9.03 0.15
C GLU A 350 -22.53 8.88 -0.10
N TYR A 351 -21.84 8.48 0.96
CA TYR A 351 -20.41 8.21 1.00
C TYR A 351 -20.24 6.76 1.42
N SER A 352 -19.64 5.97 0.54
CA SER A 352 -19.46 4.52 0.76
C SER A 352 -18.09 4.11 0.26
N ASN A 353 -17.65 2.91 0.59
CA ASN A 353 -16.40 2.40 0.04
C ASN A 353 -16.44 2.39 -1.50
N ASN A 354 -15.35 2.81 -2.14
CA ASN A 354 -15.27 2.85 -3.59
C ASN A 354 -15.33 1.44 -4.20
N LYS A 355 -14.83 0.44 -3.48
CA LYS A 355 -14.92 -0.98 -3.84
C LYS A 355 -16.20 -1.58 -3.26
N PRO A 356 -16.99 -2.33 -4.05
CA PRO A 356 -18.15 -3.06 -3.54
C PRO A 356 -17.82 -3.92 -2.31
N ASP A 357 -16.63 -4.53 -2.30
CA ASP A 357 -16.17 -5.42 -1.22
C ASP A 357 -15.15 -4.77 -0.27
N GLY A 358 -14.98 -3.44 -0.34
CA GLY A 358 -13.84 -2.74 0.28
C GLY A 358 -13.83 -2.73 1.81
N GLY A 359 -14.81 -3.33 2.47
CA GLY A 359 -14.97 -3.32 3.92
C GLY A 359 -15.26 -1.93 4.47
N PRO A 360 -15.36 -1.82 5.80
CA PRO A 360 -15.57 -0.52 6.43
C PRO A 360 -14.35 0.39 6.31
N PHE A 361 -14.57 1.69 6.48
CA PHE A 361 -13.58 2.75 6.52
C PHE A 361 -13.77 3.62 7.76
N SER A 362 -12.78 4.44 8.08
CA SER A 362 -12.89 5.41 9.18
C SER A 362 -13.12 6.80 8.62
N VAL A 363 -13.86 7.64 9.32
CA VAL A 363 -14.07 9.06 9.01
C VAL A 363 -13.33 9.88 10.05
N ALA A 364 -12.19 10.45 9.66
CA ALA A 364 -11.38 11.30 10.52
C ALA A 364 -12.01 12.66 10.74
N GLU A 365 -12.59 13.26 9.69
CA GLU A 365 -13.24 14.56 9.75
C GLU A 365 -14.47 14.62 8.85
N LEU A 366 -15.48 15.34 9.33
CA LEU A 366 -16.60 15.81 8.55
C LEU A 366 -16.49 17.32 8.41
N LEU A 367 -16.56 17.81 7.18
CA LEU A 367 -16.39 19.22 6.84
C LEU A 367 -17.67 19.76 6.20
N VAL A 368 -18.08 20.95 6.63
CA VAL A 368 -19.17 21.73 6.02
C VAL A 368 -18.58 23.08 5.66
N GLN A 369 -18.54 23.42 4.37
CA GLN A 369 -17.93 24.67 3.88
C GLN A 369 -16.49 24.89 4.37
N GLY A 370 -15.72 23.80 4.50
CA GLY A 370 -14.34 23.82 5.00
C GLY A 370 -14.21 23.80 6.53
N ALA A 371 -15.30 24.04 7.27
CA ALA A 371 -15.28 24.01 8.73
C ALA A 371 -15.49 22.57 9.26
N ARG A 372 -14.63 22.16 10.19
CA ARG A 372 -14.73 20.88 10.89
C ARG A 372 -16.00 20.83 11.75
N GLN A 373 -16.71 19.71 11.68
CA GLN A 373 -17.92 19.45 12.45
C GLN A 373 -17.60 18.66 13.73
N THR A 374 -18.37 18.91 14.78
CA THR A 374 -18.22 18.34 16.13
C THR A 374 -19.43 17.49 16.50
N PHE A 375 -19.19 16.36 17.17
CA PHE A 375 -20.23 15.37 17.49
C PHE A 375 -20.16 14.98 18.98
N PRO A 376 -21.31 14.80 19.65
CA PRO A 376 -21.36 14.41 21.04
C PRO A 376 -20.83 12.98 21.19
N GLY A 377 -19.78 12.84 22.00
CA GLY A 377 -19.16 11.54 22.29
C GLY A 377 -18.30 10.95 21.17
N ALA A 378 -18.06 11.68 20.07
CA ALA A 378 -17.24 11.20 18.96
C ALA A 378 -16.37 12.31 18.34
N THR A 379 -15.06 12.08 18.30
CA THR A 379 -14.09 12.93 17.57
C THR A 379 -13.90 12.51 16.11
N PHE A 380 -14.19 11.24 15.82
CA PHE A 380 -14.11 10.57 14.53
C PHE A 380 -15.02 9.34 14.56
N PHE A 381 -15.29 8.73 13.41
CA PHE A 381 -16.09 7.52 13.31
C PHE A 381 -15.23 6.36 12.76
N LYS A 382 -15.20 5.22 13.45
CA LYS A 382 -14.53 4.01 12.98
C LYS A 382 -15.55 3.04 12.41
N ASP A 383 -15.08 2.11 11.59
CA ASP A 383 -15.87 1.00 11.06
C ASP A 383 -17.15 1.41 10.31
N VAL A 384 -17.13 2.57 9.66
CA VAL A 384 -18.21 3.11 8.85
C VAL A 384 -18.29 2.34 7.54
N THR A 385 -19.48 1.84 7.20
CA THR A 385 -19.73 1.21 5.89
C THR A 385 -20.40 2.16 4.91
N LYS A 386 -21.23 3.07 5.43
CA LYS A 386 -21.91 4.11 4.66
C LYS A 386 -22.20 5.33 5.53
N LEU A 387 -22.01 6.52 4.98
CA LEU A 387 -22.47 7.77 5.57
C LEU A 387 -23.44 8.42 4.59
N SER A 388 -24.61 8.82 5.07
CA SER A 388 -25.62 9.54 4.28
C SER A 388 -25.82 10.93 4.89
N SER A 389 -25.73 11.96 4.07
CA SER A 389 -25.96 13.35 4.44
C SER A 389 -27.21 13.88 3.76
N TYR A 390 -28.10 14.51 4.52
CA TYR A 390 -29.36 15.03 4.03
C TYR A 390 -29.34 16.55 4.04
N ALA A 391 -29.59 17.13 2.87
CA ALA A 391 -29.57 18.58 2.67
C ALA A 391 -30.69 19.02 1.73
N SER A 392 -31.02 20.30 1.78
CA SER A 392 -31.84 20.94 0.75
C SER A 392 -31.09 20.91 -0.58
N PHE A 393 -31.80 20.63 -1.67
CA PHE A 393 -31.18 20.64 -2.99
C PHE A 393 -30.59 22.01 -3.37
N CYS A 394 -31.23 23.08 -2.91
CA CYS A 394 -30.80 24.46 -3.18
C CYS A 394 -29.69 24.93 -2.23
N ASP A 395 -29.27 24.08 -1.28
CA ASP A 395 -28.21 24.34 -0.32
C ASP A 395 -27.53 23.02 0.09
N PRO A 396 -26.89 22.31 -0.86
CA PRO A 396 -26.32 20.99 -0.60
C PRO A 396 -25.18 21.05 0.42
N THR A 397 -24.55 22.21 0.55
CA THR A 397 -23.46 22.47 1.50
C THR A 397 -23.93 22.79 2.92
N ASN A 398 -25.23 22.77 3.20
CA ASN A 398 -25.78 23.02 4.53
C ASN A 398 -26.66 21.84 4.96
N PRO A 399 -26.07 20.66 5.22
CA PRO A 399 -26.81 19.49 5.64
C PRO A 399 -27.37 19.68 7.06
N PHE A 400 -28.56 19.10 7.29
CA PHE A 400 -29.27 19.22 8.58
C PHE A 400 -29.43 17.89 9.31
N LEU A 401 -29.22 16.77 8.61
CA LEU A 401 -29.36 15.43 9.16
C LEU A 401 -28.29 14.51 8.54
N LEU A 402 -27.71 13.63 9.36
CA LEU A 402 -26.73 12.63 8.96
C LEU A 402 -27.17 11.26 9.47
N CYS A 403 -26.90 10.22 8.68
CA CYS A 403 -26.98 8.82 9.08
C CYS A 403 -25.60 8.17 8.88
N ILE A 404 -25.05 7.60 9.94
CA ILE A 404 -23.79 6.86 9.92
C ILE A 404 -24.12 5.38 10.14
N GLU A 405 -23.84 4.56 9.12
CA GLU A 405 -24.02 3.11 9.12
C GLU A 405 -22.70 2.42 9.48
N PHE A 406 -22.75 1.54 10.47
CA PHE A 406 -21.62 0.76 10.97
C PHE A 406 -21.87 -0.74 10.77
N GLY A 407 -20.79 -1.52 10.73
CA GLY A 407 -20.86 -2.99 10.75
C GLY A 407 -21.18 -3.64 9.40
N ASN A 408 -21.02 -4.97 9.34
CA ASN A 408 -21.30 -5.76 8.15
C ASN A 408 -22.81 -6.07 8.01
N ASN A 409 -23.20 -6.71 6.91
CA ASN A 409 -24.62 -6.94 6.56
C ASN A 409 -25.48 -7.58 7.65
N SER A 410 -24.93 -8.43 8.53
CA SER A 410 -25.67 -9.09 9.62
C SER A 410 -25.89 -8.20 10.85
N ASP A 411 -25.03 -7.22 11.11
CA ASP A 411 -24.95 -6.48 12.37
C ASP A 411 -24.94 -4.97 12.13
N LYS A 412 -25.74 -4.52 11.16
CA LYS A 412 -25.80 -3.11 10.80
C LYS A 412 -26.32 -2.28 11.96
N LYS A 413 -25.54 -1.28 12.35
CA LYS A 413 -25.93 -0.28 13.35
C LYS A 413 -26.03 1.08 12.69
N TYR A 414 -26.98 1.88 13.16
CA TYR A 414 -27.25 3.20 12.63
C TYR A 414 -27.15 4.23 13.76
N GLN A 415 -26.37 5.28 13.52
CA GLN A 415 -26.38 6.47 14.36
C GLN A 415 -26.82 7.67 13.54
N TRP A 416 -27.77 8.42 14.09
CA TRP A 416 -28.34 9.57 13.43
C TRP A 416 -27.94 10.84 14.18
N TYR A 417 -27.59 11.88 13.43
CA TYR A 417 -27.22 13.17 13.95
C TYR A 417 -27.97 14.27 13.22
N TRP A 418 -28.35 15.34 13.92
CA TRP A 418 -29.00 16.51 13.31
C TRP A 418 -28.42 17.82 13.86
N LYS A 419 -28.64 18.90 13.11
CA LYS A 419 -28.35 20.26 13.57
C LYS A 419 -29.66 20.98 13.86
N LYS A 420 -29.75 21.62 15.03
CA LYS A 420 -30.88 22.51 15.37
C LYS A 420 -30.55 23.96 15.03
N ASP A 421 -29.30 24.35 15.23
CA ASP A 421 -28.85 25.74 15.15
C ASP A 421 -27.62 25.85 14.24
N LYS A 422 -27.33 27.09 13.81
CA LYS A 422 -26.09 27.38 13.10
C LYS A 422 -24.89 27.03 13.97
N GLY A 423 -23.80 26.62 13.34
CA GLY A 423 -22.56 26.25 14.02
C GLY A 423 -22.01 24.95 13.46
N ASN A 424 -21.09 24.33 14.19
CA ASN A 424 -20.42 23.09 13.79
C ASN A 424 -20.88 21.88 14.62
N ASP A 425 -21.65 22.13 15.69
CA ASP A 425 -22.10 21.11 16.62
C ASP A 425 -23.33 20.36 16.12
N TRP A 426 -23.22 19.04 16.14
CA TRP A 426 -24.31 18.12 15.87
C TRP A 426 -24.91 17.58 17.17
N GLN A 427 -26.15 17.12 17.14
CA GLN A 427 -26.81 16.44 18.26
C GLN A 427 -27.21 15.03 17.84
N VAL A 428 -27.24 14.08 18.77
CA VAL A 428 -27.78 12.74 18.48
C VAL A 428 -29.28 12.86 18.23
N TYR A 429 -29.77 12.22 17.16
CA TYR A 429 -31.18 12.12 16.84
C TYR A 429 -31.72 10.73 17.21
N GLY A 430 -32.12 10.57 18.46
CA GLY A 430 -32.50 9.27 19.04
C GLY A 430 -33.72 8.61 18.39
N SER A 431 -34.67 9.37 17.82
CA SER A 431 -35.92 8.81 17.29
C SER A 431 -35.74 7.84 16.11
N PHE A 432 -34.59 7.90 15.43
CA PHE A 432 -34.23 6.99 14.34
C PHE A 432 -33.18 5.95 14.73
N SER A 433 -32.83 5.85 16.03
CA SER A 433 -31.94 4.80 16.51
C SER A 433 -32.41 3.45 15.98
N THR A 434 -31.49 2.65 15.45
CA THR A 434 -31.72 1.33 14.82
C THR A 434 -32.44 1.30 13.47
N LYS A 435 -32.94 2.41 12.93
CA LYS A 435 -33.64 2.44 11.64
C LYS A 435 -32.68 2.74 10.49
N SER A 436 -32.86 2.06 9.37
CA SER A 436 -32.09 2.34 8.16
C SER A 436 -32.58 3.64 7.51
N SER A 437 -31.74 4.24 6.64
CA SER A 437 -32.12 5.43 5.87
C SER A 437 -33.42 5.25 5.08
N ARG A 438 -33.66 4.05 4.54
CA ARG A 438 -34.85 3.75 3.75
C ARG A 438 -36.13 3.81 4.59
N ASP A 439 -36.07 3.35 5.84
CA ASP A 439 -37.25 3.19 6.71
C ASP A 439 -37.78 4.53 7.24
N VAL A 440 -36.94 5.58 7.19
CA VAL A 440 -37.27 6.90 7.74
C VAL A 440 -37.44 7.99 6.69
N ASN A 441 -37.31 7.68 5.40
CA ASN A 441 -37.40 8.67 4.31
C ASN A 441 -38.65 9.56 4.37
N SER A 442 -39.81 9.00 4.73
CA SER A 442 -41.08 9.76 4.85
C SER A 442 -41.12 10.74 6.03
N GLN A 443 -40.23 10.58 7.02
CA GLN A 443 -40.19 11.39 8.24
C GLN A 443 -39.20 12.56 8.13
N ILE A 444 -38.28 12.52 7.17
CA ILE A 444 -37.19 13.50 7.04
C ILE A 444 -37.72 14.90 6.71
N GLY A 445 -38.82 15.03 5.94
CA GLY A 445 -39.47 16.31 5.66
C GLY A 445 -39.99 17.02 6.91
N GLY A 446 -40.47 16.26 7.90
CA GLY A 446 -40.87 16.79 9.20
C GLY A 446 -39.70 17.40 9.97
N ILE A 447 -38.56 16.69 10.00
CA ILE A 447 -37.33 17.19 10.64
C ILE A 447 -36.87 18.48 9.97
N PHE A 448 -36.81 18.49 8.63
CA PHE A 448 -36.39 19.66 7.87
C PHE A 448 -37.25 20.89 8.16
N THR A 449 -38.57 20.71 8.25
CA THR A 449 -39.51 21.80 8.56
C THR A 449 -39.19 22.47 9.88
N ASN A 450 -38.75 21.69 10.87
CA ASN A 450 -38.42 22.19 12.22
C ASN A 450 -37.08 22.95 12.26
N VAL A 451 -36.11 22.61 11.41
CA VAL A 451 -34.73 23.14 11.50
C VAL A 451 -34.36 24.12 10.39
N LYS A 452 -35.12 24.20 9.29
CA LYS A 452 -34.77 25.04 8.13
C LYS A 452 -34.62 26.52 8.47
N GLY A 453 -35.45 27.04 9.38
CA GLY A 453 -35.45 28.45 9.77
C GLY A 453 -34.23 28.82 10.60
N SER A 454 -33.94 28.04 11.66
CA SER A 454 -32.80 28.25 12.56
C SER A 454 -31.47 28.04 11.84
N LEU A 455 -31.37 27.08 10.93
CA LEU A 455 -30.17 26.83 10.13
C LEU A 455 -30.02 27.79 8.94
N MET A 456 -31.03 28.62 8.67
CA MET A 456 -31.13 29.47 7.48
C MET A 456 -30.88 28.69 6.18
N ILE A 457 -31.39 27.47 6.10
CA ILE A 457 -31.24 26.64 4.91
C ILE A 457 -32.04 27.28 3.79
N LYS A 458 -31.37 27.52 2.65
CA LYS A 458 -32.07 28.05 1.48
C LYS A 458 -33.06 27.01 0.97
N THR A 459 -34.35 27.28 1.18
CA THR A 459 -35.43 26.46 0.66
C THR A 459 -35.55 26.65 -0.84
N CYS A 460 -35.78 25.57 -1.56
CA CYS A 460 -36.16 25.67 -2.96
C CYS A 460 -37.57 26.26 -3.06
N ILE A 461 -37.72 27.34 -3.82
CA ILE A 461 -39.04 27.89 -4.16
C ILE A 461 -39.56 27.05 -5.34
N PRO A 462 -40.63 26.27 -5.16
CA PRO A 462 -41.21 25.51 -6.26
C PRO A 462 -41.79 26.48 -7.29
N HIS A 463 -41.27 26.43 -8.51
CA HIS A 463 -41.87 27.12 -9.64
C HIS A 463 -42.75 26.15 -10.41
N LYS A 464 -43.95 26.59 -10.79
CA LYS A 464 -44.76 25.83 -11.75
C LYS A 464 -44.01 25.84 -13.09
N PRO A 465 -43.80 24.68 -13.73
CA PRO A 465 -43.18 24.64 -15.03
C PRO A 465 -43.99 25.50 -16.02
N PRO A 466 -43.32 26.32 -16.83
CA PRO A 466 -43.95 27.17 -17.84
C PRO A 466 -44.68 26.34 -18.90
N LYS A 467 -45.72 26.92 -19.48
CA LYS A 467 -46.57 26.25 -20.48
C LYS A 467 -45.78 25.96 -21.76
N GLU A 468 -44.79 26.79 -22.06
CA GLU A 468 -43.88 26.75 -23.20
C GLU A 468 -42.82 25.65 -23.08
N GLY A 469 -42.67 25.05 -21.90
CA GLY A 469 -41.74 23.96 -21.63
C GLY A 469 -40.31 24.41 -21.28
N VAL A 470 -39.65 23.69 -20.39
CA VAL A 470 -38.35 24.06 -19.83
C VAL A 470 -37.23 23.88 -20.86
N LYS A 471 -36.40 24.91 -21.09
CA LYS A 471 -35.20 24.82 -21.96
C LYS A 471 -33.99 24.36 -21.15
N ILE A 472 -33.74 23.06 -21.14
CA ILE A 472 -32.58 22.49 -20.45
C ILE A 472 -31.30 22.92 -21.18
N ASN A 473 -30.33 23.47 -20.45
CA ASN A 473 -28.96 23.62 -20.93
C ASN A 473 -28.19 22.32 -20.64
N ILE A 474 -27.89 21.58 -21.70
CA ILE A 474 -27.20 20.27 -21.64
C ILE A 474 -25.69 20.39 -21.46
N THR A 475 -25.12 21.60 -21.38
CA THR A 475 -23.71 21.80 -21.04
C THR A 475 -23.51 22.13 -19.56
N GLU A 476 -24.58 22.39 -18.82
CA GLU A 476 -24.49 22.65 -17.38
C GLU A 476 -24.20 21.36 -16.62
N GLN A 477 -23.16 21.42 -15.81
CA GLN A 477 -22.70 20.33 -14.96
C GLN A 477 -22.51 20.84 -13.54
N PRO A 478 -22.59 19.96 -12.53
CA PRO A 478 -22.16 20.32 -11.18
C PRO A 478 -20.72 20.87 -11.22
N ARG A 479 -20.53 22.09 -10.68
CA ARG A 479 -19.21 22.74 -10.58
C ARG A 479 -18.52 22.36 -9.28
N ASP A 480 -17.22 22.67 -9.15
CA ASP A 480 -16.47 22.61 -7.89
C ASP A 480 -16.52 21.25 -7.18
N GLU A 481 -16.38 20.17 -7.94
CA GLU A 481 -16.46 18.80 -7.40
C GLU A 481 -17.82 18.48 -6.76
N LYS A 482 -18.90 19.23 -7.05
CA LYS A 482 -20.23 18.89 -6.52
C LYS A 482 -20.77 17.64 -7.21
N LEU A 483 -21.52 16.82 -6.47
CA LEU A 483 -22.26 15.69 -7.03
C LEU A 483 -23.58 16.11 -7.67
N SER A 484 -24.08 17.29 -7.28
CA SER A 484 -25.30 17.88 -7.79
C SER A 484 -25.26 19.40 -7.73
N GLY A 485 -26.08 20.07 -8.52
CA GLY A 485 -26.23 21.53 -8.46
C GLY A 485 -27.54 22.00 -9.05
N THR A 486 -27.78 23.30 -9.00
CA THR A 486 -28.91 23.95 -9.69
C THR A 486 -28.39 24.95 -10.70
N TYR A 487 -29.13 25.14 -11.79
CA TYR A 487 -29.03 26.36 -12.61
C TYR A 487 -30.43 26.88 -12.97
N GLN A 488 -30.50 28.15 -13.38
CA GLN A 488 -31.75 28.72 -13.89
C GLN A 488 -31.85 28.48 -15.40
N ALA A 489 -32.83 27.68 -15.80
CA ALA A 489 -33.21 27.53 -17.20
C ALA A 489 -34.19 28.64 -17.59
N THR A 490 -34.01 29.20 -18.79
CA THR A 490 -34.96 30.15 -19.36
C THR A 490 -36.13 29.40 -19.98
N SER A 491 -37.35 29.77 -19.64
CA SER A 491 -38.52 29.33 -20.38
C SER A 491 -39.64 30.35 -20.26
N GLY A 492 -39.90 31.03 -21.38
CA GLY A 492 -40.72 32.25 -21.37
C GLY A 492 -40.09 33.34 -20.50
N THR A 493 -40.93 34.04 -19.74
CA THR A 493 -40.53 35.12 -18.82
C THR A 493 -40.16 34.65 -17.42
N THR A 494 -40.44 33.38 -17.08
CA THR A 494 -40.25 32.87 -15.71
C THR A 494 -39.04 31.93 -15.65
N PRO A 495 -38.01 32.24 -14.85
CA PRO A 495 -36.89 31.33 -14.67
C PRO A 495 -37.33 30.07 -13.95
N VAL A 496 -36.84 28.91 -14.41
CA VAL A 496 -37.08 27.61 -13.76
C VAL A 496 -35.77 27.08 -13.23
N LEU A 497 -35.73 26.72 -11.96
CA LEU A 497 -34.57 26.04 -11.39
C LEU A 497 -34.54 24.59 -11.85
N VAL A 498 -33.43 24.19 -12.48
CA VAL A 498 -33.16 22.83 -12.93
C VAL A 498 -32.10 22.22 -12.02
N LEU A 499 -32.45 21.09 -11.42
CA LEU A 499 -31.55 20.20 -10.68
C LEU A 499 -30.71 19.40 -11.67
N ILE A 500 -29.40 19.39 -11.46
CA ILE A 500 -28.44 18.52 -12.13
C ILE A 500 -27.76 17.58 -11.12
N SER A 501 -27.65 16.29 -11.46
CA SER A 501 -26.95 15.29 -10.63
C SER A 501 -26.04 14.41 -11.48
N ARG A 502 -24.81 14.19 -11.02
CA ARG A 502 -23.81 13.35 -11.69
C ARG A 502 -23.91 11.89 -11.26
N ASP A 503 -23.85 10.96 -12.21
CA ASP A 503 -23.77 9.50 -11.98
C ASP A 503 -22.79 8.83 -12.94
N ASP A 504 -21.92 7.98 -12.40
CA ASP A 504 -20.91 7.19 -13.11
C ASP A 504 -21.06 5.67 -12.86
N LYS A 505 -21.92 5.23 -11.95
CA LYS A 505 -21.90 3.84 -11.44
C LYS A 505 -22.52 2.82 -12.37
N THR A 506 -23.57 3.22 -13.08
CA THR A 506 -24.33 2.32 -13.95
C THR A 506 -23.81 2.33 -15.37
N LEU A 507 -22.68 3.01 -15.61
CA LEU A 507 -22.14 3.26 -16.93
C LEU A 507 -20.84 2.47 -17.13
N PRO A 508 -20.49 2.14 -18.38
CA PRO A 508 -19.16 1.61 -18.69
C PRO A 508 -18.07 2.53 -18.16
N HIS A 509 -16.95 1.94 -17.73
CA HIS A 509 -15.82 2.70 -17.21
C HIS A 509 -15.38 3.77 -18.21
N GLY A 510 -15.08 4.98 -17.70
CA GLY A 510 -14.72 6.12 -18.55
C GLY A 510 -15.89 7.02 -18.94
N PHE A 511 -17.14 6.66 -18.65
CA PHE A 511 -18.31 7.50 -18.92
C PHE A 511 -18.98 8.00 -17.65
N PHE A 512 -19.70 9.11 -17.76
CA PHE A 512 -20.57 9.64 -16.72
C PHE A 512 -21.82 10.27 -17.34
N SER A 513 -22.87 10.45 -16.54
CA SER A 513 -24.09 11.14 -16.96
C SER A 513 -24.42 12.29 -16.01
N ILE A 514 -25.07 13.33 -16.54
CA ILE A 514 -25.67 14.43 -15.78
C ILE A 514 -27.18 14.37 -16.02
N THR A 515 -27.95 14.15 -14.96
CA THR A 515 -29.41 14.12 -15.04
C THR A 515 -30.00 15.47 -14.69
N HIS A 516 -30.76 16.05 -15.61
CA HIS A 516 -31.45 17.33 -15.50
C HIS A 516 -32.92 17.10 -15.15
N LYS A 517 -33.40 17.80 -14.12
CA LYS A 517 -34.77 17.72 -13.64
C LYS A 517 -35.24 19.06 -13.07
N PRO A 518 -36.30 19.69 -13.61
CA PRO A 518 -36.87 20.88 -13.02
C PRO A 518 -37.34 20.65 -11.58
N LEU A 519 -37.14 21.64 -10.72
CA LEU A 519 -37.73 21.65 -9.38
C LEU A 519 -39.25 21.87 -9.49
N GLY A 520 -40.03 21.26 -8.60
CA GLY A 520 -41.47 21.52 -8.49
C GLY A 520 -42.38 20.40 -8.96
N THR A 521 -41.99 19.59 -9.96
CA THR A 521 -42.92 18.63 -10.58
C THR A 521 -42.31 17.26 -10.82
N GLY A 522 -43.14 16.22 -10.67
CA GLY A 522 -42.75 14.85 -11.04
C GLY A 522 -42.51 14.70 -12.54
N TYR A 523 -43.23 15.50 -13.34
CA TYR A 523 -43.16 15.55 -14.80
C TYR A 523 -43.25 17.01 -15.28
N PHE A 524 -42.66 17.33 -16.42
CA PHE A 524 -42.65 18.66 -17.00
C PHE A 524 -42.72 18.61 -18.52
N LYS A 525 -43.17 19.71 -19.15
CA LYS A 525 -43.00 19.89 -20.59
C LYS A 525 -41.54 20.27 -20.84
N LEU A 526 -40.82 19.46 -21.61
CA LEU A 526 -39.46 19.77 -22.04
C LEU A 526 -39.51 20.54 -23.35
N SER A 527 -38.90 21.72 -23.42
CA SER A 527 -38.75 22.43 -24.69
C SER A 527 -37.82 21.64 -25.61
N ARG A 528 -38.21 21.52 -26.89
CA ARG A 528 -37.30 20.96 -27.90
C ARG A 528 -36.14 21.90 -28.18
N ASN A 529 -36.28 23.20 -27.96
CA ASN A 529 -35.16 24.14 -28.04
C ASN A 529 -34.40 24.12 -26.70
N LEU A 530 -33.13 23.76 -26.73
CA LEU A 530 -32.23 23.66 -25.58
C LEU A 530 -31.64 25.03 -25.22
N GLY A 531 -31.15 25.16 -23.98
CA GLY A 531 -30.61 26.41 -23.45
C GLY A 531 -29.34 26.90 -24.17
N ASN A 532 -28.59 26.00 -24.79
CA ASN A 532 -27.39 26.29 -25.57
C ASN A 532 -27.69 26.59 -27.07
N GLY A 533 -28.97 26.68 -27.45
CA GLY A 533 -29.39 26.90 -28.85
C GLY A 533 -29.52 25.62 -29.68
N ASP A 534 -29.16 24.46 -29.14
CA ASP A 534 -29.41 23.16 -29.79
C ASP A 534 -30.92 22.82 -29.80
N GLN A 535 -31.33 21.81 -30.57
CA GLN A 535 -32.73 21.41 -30.70
C GLN A 535 -32.93 19.89 -30.62
N ILE A 536 -33.99 19.40 -29.99
CA ILE A 536 -34.36 17.97 -29.90
C ILE A 536 -35.38 17.61 -30.99
N GLY A 537 -34.96 16.77 -31.92
CA GLY A 537 -35.72 16.31 -33.09
C GLY A 537 -35.82 17.35 -34.19
N LYS A 538 -36.61 17.03 -35.22
CA LYS A 538 -36.98 17.97 -36.29
C LYS A 538 -38.26 18.69 -35.88
N GLY A 539 -38.24 20.03 -35.81
CA GLY A 539 -39.41 20.86 -35.52
C GLY A 539 -39.44 21.46 -34.11
N GLY A 540 -40.06 22.63 -33.99
CA GLY A 540 -40.28 23.31 -32.71
C GLY A 540 -41.28 22.58 -31.80
N GLY A 541 -41.54 23.14 -30.62
CA GLY A 541 -42.54 22.64 -29.68
C GLY A 541 -41.94 21.99 -28.43
N THR A 542 -42.70 21.08 -27.82
CA THR A 542 -42.35 20.47 -26.53
C THR A 542 -42.47 18.95 -26.56
N ILE A 543 -41.76 18.28 -25.66
CA ILE A 543 -41.96 16.87 -25.32
C ILE A 543 -42.79 16.87 -24.03
N PRO A 544 -44.05 16.41 -24.06
CA PRO A 544 -44.90 16.39 -22.88
C PRO A 544 -44.42 15.35 -21.87
N ASP A 545 -44.76 15.59 -20.60
CA ASP A 545 -44.58 14.64 -19.49
C ASP A 545 -43.17 14.04 -19.36
N ALA A 546 -42.14 14.82 -19.67
CA ALA A 546 -40.75 14.47 -19.40
C ALA A 546 -40.56 14.36 -17.88
N LYS A 547 -39.97 13.26 -17.43
CA LYS A 547 -39.61 13.03 -16.03
C LYS A 547 -38.24 13.61 -15.72
N GLU A 548 -37.27 13.33 -16.59
CA GLU A 548 -35.87 13.77 -16.48
C GLU A 548 -35.16 13.66 -17.83
N VAL A 549 -34.04 14.39 -17.97
CA VAL A 549 -33.16 14.36 -19.15
C VAL A 549 -31.75 14.01 -18.70
N SER A 550 -31.22 12.86 -19.09
CA SER A 550 -29.84 12.47 -18.81
C SER A 550 -28.94 12.81 -19.98
N VAL A 551 -27.86 13.52 -19.73
CA VAL A 551 -26.83 13.87 -20.72
C VAL A 551 -25.60 13.02 -20.43
N TYR A 552 -25.09 12.29 -21.42
CA TYR A 552 -23.95 11.40 -21.25
C TYR A 552 -22.67 12.01 -21.81
N TYR A 553 -21.57 11.82 -21.08
CA TYR A 553 -20.25 12.37 -21.37
C TYR A 553 -19.18 11.31 -21.21
N TRP A 554 -18.01 11.58 -21.76
CA TRP A 554 -16.81 10.77 -21.61
C TRP A 554 -15.80 11.52 -20.74
N ASN A 555 -15.15 10.82 -19.81
CA ASN A 555 -14.18 11.40 -18.87
C ASN A 555 -12.97 12.03 -19.58
N GLY A 556 -12.64 11.59 -20.79
CA GLY A 556 -11.56 12.18 -21.58
C GLY A 556 -11.93 13.51 -22.26
N GLU A 557 -13.23 13.83 -22.37
CA GLU A 557 -13.75 15.11 -22.86
C GLU A 557 -15.04 15.47 -22.10
N PRO A 558 -14.93 15.85 -20.82
CA PRO A 558 -16.10 15.96 -19.94
C PRO A 558 -17.00 17.12 -20.34
N THR A 559 -16.56 18.06 -21.18
CA THR A 559 -17.32 19.24 -21.58
C THR A 559 -18.25 19.00 -22.77
N LEU A 560 -18.07 17.88 -23.49
CA LEU A 560 -18.77 17.63 -24.75
C LEU A 560 -19.86 16.55 -24.58
N PRO A 561 -21.15 16.90 -24.64
CA PRO A 561 -22.24 15.93 -24.62
C PRO A 561 -22.20 14.95 -25.80
N ILE A 562 -22.37 13.67 -25.50
CA ILE A 562 -22.33 12.58 -26.48
C ILE A 562 -23.74 12.10 -26.84
N LEU A 563 -24.59 11.90 -25.83
CA LEU A 563 -25.92 11.32 -25.96
C LEU A 563 -26.89 12.00 -25.00
N LEU A 564 -28.17 12.11 -25.38
CA LEU A 564 -29.26 12.51 -24.50
C LEU A 564 -30.22 11.34 -24.31
N GLY A 565 -30.62 11.05 -23.08
CA GLY A 565 -31.70 10.12 -22.73
C GLY A 565 -32.85 10.87 -22.10
N ILE A 566 -34.05 10.76 -22.67
CA ILE A 566 -35.25 11.43 -22.15
C ILE A 566 -36.23 10.38 -21.65
N THR A 567 -36.49 10.37 -20.35
CA THR A 567 -37.47 9.49 -19.71
C THR A 567 -38.79 10.26 -19.56
N THR A 568 -39.91 9.67 -19.93
CA THR A 568 -41.24 10.29 -19.85
C THR A 568 -42.14 9.53 -18.87
N LYS A 569 -43.33 10.07 -18.57
CA LYS A 569 -44.32 9.40 -17.70
C LYS A 569 -44.70 8.00 -18.18
N ASP A 570 -44.90 7.84 -19.48
CA ASP A 570 -45.42 6.59 -20.07
C ASP A 570 -44.32 5.56 -20.37
N SER A 571 -43.04 5.89 -20.13
CA SER A 571 -41.92 5.00 -20.39
C SER A 571 -40.86 5.06 -19.30
N SER A 572 -40.60 3.92 -18.67
CA SER A 572 -39.45 3.76 -17.77
C SER A 572 -38.11 3.71 -18.50
N LYS A 573 -38.13 3.39 -19.80
CA LYS A 573 -36.94 3.38 -20.65
C LYS A 573 -36.75 4.74 -21.32
N PRO A 574 -35.56 5.34 -21.25
CA PRO A 574 -35.29 6.60 -21.91
C PRO A 574 -35.32 6.45 -23.44
N LYS A 575 -35.83 7.48 -24.13
CA LYS A 575 -35.61 7.65 -25.57
C LYS A 575 -34.28 8.35 -25.79
N TYR A 576 -33.42 7.76 -26.61
CA TYR A 576 -32.08 8.28 -26.85
C TYR A 576 -31.98 9.14 -28.10
N TYR A 577 -31.37 10.31 -27.95
CA TYR A 577 -31.13 11.30 -29.00
C TYR A 577 -29.63 11.56 -29.11
N SER A 578 -29.14 11.61 -30.34
CA SER A 578 -27.75 11.91 -30.66
C SER A 578 -27.69 13.10 -31.60
N ARG A 579 -26.55 13.79 -31.63
CA ARG A 579 -26.41 14.93 -32.53
C ARG A 579 -26.28 14.45 -33.97
N GLY A 580 -27.07 14.99 -34.88
CA GLY A 580 -27.00 14.64 -36.29
C GLY A 580 -25.69 15.11 -36.96
N ASN A 581 -25.27 14.40 -38.01
CA ASN A 581 -24.06 14.73 -38.80
C ASN A 581 -24.24 15.94 -39.74
N GLN A 582 -25.49 16.33 -40.01
CA GLN A 582 -25.76 17.51 -40.84
C GLN A 582 -25.33 18.77 -40.07
N ARG A 583 -24.71 19.73 -40.76
CA ARG A 583 -24.37 21.06 -40.22
C ARG A 583 -25.63 21.71 -39.62
N GLY A 584 -25.85 21.48 -38.33
CA GLY A 584 -27.07 21.84 -37.63
C GLY A 584 -27.01 21.35 -36.19
N SER A 585 -27.61 22.12 -35.29
CA SER A 585 -27.55 21.93 -33.84
C SER A 585 -28.62 20.94 -33.32
N SER A 586 -29.07 19.99 -34.14
CA SER A 586 -30.22 19.14 -33.80
C SER A 586 -29.81 17.75 -33.29
N TRP A 587 -30.38 17.38 -32.14
CA TRP A 587 -30.36 16.07 -31.48
C TRP A 587 -31.50 15.21 -32.02
N ILE A 588 -31.19 14.28 -32.90
CA ILE A 588 -32.17 13.43 -33.57
C ILE A 588 -32.34 12.09 -32.85
N GLN A 589 -33.58 11.60 -32.81
CA GLN A 589 -33.88 10.24 -32.41
C GLN A 589 -33.56 9.35 -33.61
N GLY A 590 -32.32 8.87 -33.71
CA GLY A 590 -31.95 7.88 -34.73
C GLY A 590 -32.70 6.56 -34.56
N ASP A 591 -32.39 5.58 -35.39
CA ASP A 591 -32.85 4.19 -35.21
C ASP A 591 -32.11 3.51 -34.04
N ASN A 592 -32.31 4.06 -32.84
CA ASN A 592 -31.63 3.68 -31.61
C ASN A 592 -32.43 2.66 -30.80
N ALA A 593 -33.69 2.39 -31.17
CA ALA A 593 -34.63 1.61 -30.35
C ALA A 593 -34.20 0.14 -30.19
N SER A 594 -33.49 -0.41 -31.18
CA SER A 594 -33.01 -1.79 -31.18
C SER A 594 -31.58 -1.94 -30.62
N LYS A 595 -30.87 -0.83 -30.41
CA LYS A 595 -29.45 -0.83 -30.05
C LYS A 595 -29.27 -0.85 -28.53
N LYS A 596 -28.25 -1.57 -28.07
CA LYS A 596 -27.85 -1.56 -26.66
C LYS A 596 -27.25 -0.21 -26.28
N PHE A 597 -27.35 0.13 -25.00
CA PHE A 597 -26.93 1.43 -24.51
C PHE A 597 -25.41 1.64 -24.64
N GLU A 598 -24.59 0.61 -24.41
CA GLU A 598 -23.14 0.65 -24.59
C GLU A 598 -22.74 0.90 -26.04
N TYR A 599 -23.46 0.29 -27.00
CA TYR A 599 -23.30 0.54 -28.42
C TYR A 599 -23.50 2.02 -28.75
N LEU A 600 -24.56 2.64 -28.20
CA LEU A 600 -24.87 4.05 -28.45
C LEU A 600 -23.78 4.97 -27.86
N LEU A 601 -23.31 4.69 -26.64
CA LEU A 601 -22.23 5.47 -26.03
C LEU A 601 -20.96 5.42 -26.90
N ASP A 602 -20.53 4.23 -27.31
CA ASP A 602 -19.30 4.06 -28.09
C ASP A 602 -19.44 4.65 -29.51
N GLU A 603 -20.57 4.46 -30.20
CA GLU A 603 -20.81 5.05 -31.53
C GLU A 603 -20.67 6.57 -31.51
N TYR A 604 -21.40 7.22 -30.60
CA TYR A 604 -21.44 8.67 -30.58
C TYR A 604 -20.18 9.27 -29.94
N ASN A 605 -19.50 8.54 -29.05
CA ASN A 605 -18.19 8.98 -28.56
C ASN A 605 -17.13 8.89 -29.67
N CYS A 606 -17.19 7.86 -30.52
CA CYS A 606 -16.35 7.75 -31.71
C CYS A 606 -16.60 8.93 -32.66
N GLN A 607 -17.86 9.22 -33.00
CA GLN A 607 -18.20 10.30 -33.93
C GLN A 607 -17.84 11.69 -33.38
N ARG A 608 -18.01 11.93 -32.07
CA ARG A 608 -17.86 13.28 -31.49
C ARG A 608 -16.49 13.55 -30.92
N ASN A 609 -15.88 12.56 -30.27
CA ASN A 609 -14.60 12.70 -29.57
C ASN A 609 -13.46 11.96 -30.27
N ASN A 610 -13.70 11.31 -31.42
CA ASN A 610 -12.75 10.38 -32.03
C ASN A 610 -12.30 9.31 -31.03
N ALA A 611 -13.14 8.91 -30.07
CA ALA A 611 -12.73 8.01 -28.99
C ALA A 611 -13.36 6.62 -29.16
N VAL A 612 -12.53 5.58 -29.19
CA VAL A 612 -12.96 4.19 -29.42
C VAL A 612 -12.60 3.27 -28.25
N PRO A 613 -13.43 2.27 -27.92
CA PRO A 613 -13.07 1.22 -26.97
C PRO A 613 -11.96 0.32 -27.53
N PHE A 614 -11.11 -0.24 -26.65
CA PHE A 614 -10.06 -1.20 -27.01
C PHE A 614 -10.25 -2.52 -26.26
N ASN A 615 -10.33 -3.65 -26.96
CA ASN A 615 -10.46 -4.98 -26.33
C ASN A 615 -9.13 -5.72 -26.34
N LEU A 616 -8.51 -5.93 -25.18
CA LEU A 616 -7.20 -6.59 -25.09
C LEU A 616 -7.20 -8.05 -25.57
N SER A 617 -8.33 -8.76 -25.47
CA SER A 617 -8.39 -10.19 -25.85
C SER A 617 -8.35 -10.38 -27.37
N ASP A 618 -8.96 -9.47 -28.10
CA ASP A 618 -9.05 -9.49 -29.56
C ASP A 618 -9.29 -8.06 -30.07
N PRO A 619 -8.23 -7.24 -30.22
CA PRO A 619 -8.37 -5.84 -30.59
C PRO A 619 -8.88 -5.61 -32.02
N GLU A 620 -8.66 -6.57 -32.92
CA GLU A 620 -9.07 -6.45 -34.34
C GLU A 620 -10.56 -6.71 -34.50
N ASN A 621 -11.11 -7.61 -33.67
CA ASN A 621 -12.53 -7.92 -33.69
C ASN A 621 -13.32 -7.09 -32.68
N SER A 622 -13.74 -5.91 -33.12
CA SER A 622 -14.58 -5.01 -32.33
C SER A 622 -15.94 -5.62 -31.94
N SER A 623 -16.43 -6.69 -32.60
CA SER A 623 -17.70 -7.34 -32.23
C SER A 623 -17.66 -7.96 -30.83
N ASN A 624 -16.47 -8.33 -30.34
CA ASN A 624 -16.28 -8.90 -29.02
C ASN A 624 -16.57 -7.91 -27.88
N LEU A 625 -16.61 -6.61 -28.16
CA LEU A 625 -16.99 -5.56 -27.21
C LEU A 625 -18.50 -5.55 -26.93
N TYR A 626 -19.32 -6.11 -27.82
CA TYR A 626 -20.78 -5.99 -27.78
C TYR A 626 -21.44 -7.36 -27.67
N THR A 627 -22.38 -7.49 -26.73
CA THR A 627 -23.03 -8.78 -26.45
C THR A 627 -24.00 -9.24 -27.53
N ASP A 628 -24.41 -8.36 -28.44
CA ASP A 628 -25.19 -8.67 -29.65
C ASP A 628 -24.33 -8.79 -30.92
N GLY A 629 -23.01 -8.63 -30.82
CA GLY A 629 -22.08 -8.65 -31.95
C GLY A 629 -22.18 -7.45 -32.89
N GLN A 630 -23.04 -6.47 -32.61
CA GLN A 630 -23.22 -5.31 -33.48
C GLN A 630 -22.12 -4.29 -33.20
N VAL A 631 -21.27 -4.03 -34.21
CA VAL A 631 -20.20 -3.03 -34.11
C VAL A 631 -20.70 -1.68 -34.65
N PRO A 632 -20.49 -0.58 -33.92
CA PRO A 632 -20.81 0.75 -34.41
C PRO A 632 -20.09 1.09 -35.74
N PRO A 633 -20.76 1.66 -36.75
CA PRO A 633 -20.15 2.01 -38.03
C PRO A 633 -18.92 2.90 -37.91
N CYS A 634 -18.90 3.87 -36.98
CA CYS A 634 -17.74 4.73 -36.78
C CYS A 634 -16.48 3.92 -36.41
N ILE A 635 -16.65 2.92 -35.54
CA ILE A 635 -15.55 2.04 -35.10
C ILE A 635 -15.17 1.07 -36.22
N LYS A 636 -16.17 0.49 -36.89
CA LYS A 636 -15.97 -0.51 -37.95
C LYS A 636 -15.27 0.09 -39.18
N ASP A 637 -15.70 1.26 -39.61
CA ASP A 637 -15.39 1.80 -40.94
C ASP A 637 -14.42 3.00 -40.92
N HIS A 638 -14.31 3.75 -39.81
CA HIS A 638 -13.53 5.00 -39.76
C HIS A 638 -12.39 5.03 -38.74
N ARG A 639 -12.50 4.28 -37.65
CA ARG A 639 -11.52 4.25 -36.54
C ARG A 639 -11.12 2.82 -36.20
N LYS A 640 -10.97 2.01 -37.26
CA LYS A 640 -10.63 0.60 -37.16
C LYS A 640 -9.26 0.42 -36.50
N ILE A 641 -9.17 -0.57 -35.63
CA ILE A 641 -7.92 -1.04 -35.04
C ILE A 641 -7.41 -2.19 -35.90
N GLU A 642 -6.16 -2.10 -36.35
CA GLU A 642 -5.55 -3.07 -37.26
C GLU A 642 -4.25 -3.58 -36.67
N SER A 643 -4.00 -4.89 -36.69
CA SER A 643 -2.68 -5.39 -36.36
C SER A 643 -1.68 -4.90 -37.40
N THR A 644 -0.52 -4.46 -36.92
CA THR A 644 0.64 -4.24 -37.78
C THR A 644 1.58 -5.43 -37.70
N VAL A 645 2.55 -5.47 -38.62
CA VAL A 645 3.66 -6.43 -38.54
C VAL A 645 4.34 -6.23 -37.20
N SER A 646 4.40 -7.30 -36.40
CA SER A 646 4.96 -7.24 -35.06
C SER A 646 6.40 -6.73 -35.12
N PRO A 647 6.75 -5.68 -34.35
CA PRO A 647 8.12 -5.20 -34.23
C PRO A 647 9.06 -6.29 -33.69
N LYS A 648 10.37 -6.00 -33.67
CA LYS A 648 11.37 -6.90 -33.07
C LYS A 648 10.94 -7.33 -31.67
N HIS A 649 11.00 -8.64 -31.43
CA HIS A 649 10.63 -9.22 -30.14
C HIS A 649 11.50 -8.68 -29.00
N PRO A 650 10.96 -8.57 -27.76
CA PRO A 650 11.78 -8.33 -26.59
C PRO A 650 12.93 -9.32 -26.46
N LEU A 651 14.04 -8.90 -25.84
CA LEU A 651 15.17 -9.78 -25.55
C LEU A 651 14.69 -10.99 -24.74
N GLY A 652 15.14 -12.20 -25.11
CA GLY A 652 14.81 -13.46 -24.43
C GLY A 652 13.78 -14.35 -25.14
N GLY A 653 13.09 -13.91 -26.19
CA GLY A 653 12.26 -14.76 -27.06
C GLY A 653 11.02 -15.43 -26.43
N GLU A 654 10.87 -15.40 -25.11
CA GLU A 654 9.74 -15.92 -24.33
C GLU A 654 8.48 -15.05 -24.43
N TYR A 655 8.66 -13.80 -24.86
CA TYR A 655 7.58 -12.82 -24.98
C TYR A 655 7.31 -12.52 -26.44
N ALA A 656 6.04 -12.31 -26.71
CA ALA A 656 5.59 -11.82 -27.99
C ALA A 656 4.84 -10.50 -27.76
N MET A 657 4.92 -9.64 -28.76
CA MET A 657 4.31 -8.34 -28.73
C MET A 657 3.47 -8.22 -29.99
N LYS A 658 2.26 -7.69 -29.83
CA LYS A 658 1.39 -7.31 -30.94
C LYS A 658 1.33 -5.80 -30.91
N GLU A 659 1.60 -5.22 -32.06
CA GLU A 659 1.39 -3.81 -32.30
C GLU A 659 0.07 -3.66 -33.07
N TYR A 660 -0.72 -2.69 -32.65
CA TYR A 660 -1.97 -2.33 -33.30
C TYR A 660 -1.91 -0.86 -33.67
N THR A 661 -2.21 -0.55 -34.93
CA THR A 661 -2.42 0.84 -35.36
C THR A 661 -3.85 1.25 -35.05
N VAL A 662 -3.99 2.45 -34.51
CA VAL A 662 -5.27 3.09 -34.23
C VAL A 662 -5.49 4.15 -35.30
N ASN A 663 -6.39 3.88 -36.25
CA ASN A 663 -6.58 4.75 -37.40
C ASN A 663 -7.37 6.03 -37.05
N GLY A 664 -7.00 7.14 -37.69
CA GLY A 664 -7.81 8.35 -37.71
C GLY A 664 -7.75 9.22 -36.46
N ASP A 665 -6.57 9.44 -35.90
CA ASP A 665 -6.37 10.29 -34.71
C ASP A 665 -7.30 9.92 -33.56
N ALA A 666 -7.50 8.61 -33.34
CA ALA A 666 -8.43 8.15 -32.33
C ALA A 666 -7.83 8.21 -30.91
N ARG A 667 -8.69 8.50 -29.94
CA ARG A 667 -8.43 8.36 -28.50
C ARG A 667 -8.98 7.01 -28.03
N ILE A 668 -8.53 6.51 -26.87
CA ILE A 668 -9.06 5.26 -26.30
C ILE A 668 -10.06 5.58 -25.20
N SER A 669 -11.35 5.30 -25.42
CA SER A 669 -12.41 5.66 -24.50
C SER A 669 -12.40 4.83 -23.21
N ARG A 670 -12.23 3.51 -23.39
CA ARG A 670 -12.14 2.49 -22.35
C ARG A 670 -11.39 1.28 -22.87
N VAL A 671 -10.79 0.52 -21.95
CA VAL A 671 -10.10 -0.72 -22.29
C VAL A 671 -10.77 -1.89 -21.60
N THR A 672 -11.02 -2.98 -22.32
CA THR A 672 -11.68 -4.18 -21.81
C THR A 672 -10.79 -5.41 -21.92
N PHE A 673 -11.03 -6.39 -21.05
CA PHE A 673 -10.46 -7.73 -21.15
C PHE A 673 -11.55 -8.74 -20.82
N SER A 674 -11.73 -9.75 -21.68
CA SER A 674 -12.82 -10.74 -21.54
C SER A 674 -14.19 -10.08 -21.31
N ARG A 675 -14.51 -9.02 -22.08
CA ARG A 675 -15.75 -8.21 -22.00
C ARG A 675 -15.98 -7.45 -20.69
N LYS A 676 -14.99 -7.39 -19.80
CA LYS A 676 -15.06 -6.60 -18.58
C LYS A 676 -14.18 -5.37 -18.72
N ASP A 677 -14.69 -4.22 -18.30
CA ASP A 677 -13.91 -2.99 -18.26
C ASP A 677 -12.71 -3.15 -17.32
N THR A 678 -11.58 -2.63 -17.77
CA THR A 678 -10.38 -2.44 -16.96
C THR A 678 -10.39 -1.05 -16.32
N ASP A 679 -9.48 -0.80 -15.38
CA ASP A 679 -9.25 0.52 -14.78
C ASP A 679 -8.26 1.40 -15.56
N MET A 680 -7.89 1.01 -16.79
CA MET A 680 -7.07 1.86 -17.66
C MET A 680 -7.90 3.02 -18.24
N ALA A 681 -7.31 4.21 -18.26
CA ALA A 681 -7.88 5.40 -18.87
C ALA A 681 -6.77 6.21 -19.56
N THR A 682 -7.06 6.70 -20.77
CA THR A 682 -6.18 7.63 -21.48
C THR A 682 -7.03 8.77 -22.06
N LYS A 683 -6.44 9.96 -22.16
CA LYS A 683 -7.07 11.14 -22.79
C LYS A 683 -6.38 11.58 -24.08
N TYR A 684 -5.29 10.91 -24.41
CA TYR A 684 -4.40 11.28 -25.51
C TYR A 684 -4.91 10.64 -26.80
N THR A 685 -4.62 11.31 -27.91
CA THR A 685 -4.71 10.69 -29.23
C THR A 685 -3.62 9.63 -29.33
N ILE A 686 -4.02 8.42 -29.70
CA ILE A 686 -3.18 7.23 -29.74
C ILE A 686 -2.98 6.84 -31.19
N THR A 687 -1.73 6.66 -31.60
CA THR A 687 -1.40 6.15 -32.95
C THR A 687 -1.21 4.64 -32.93
N LYS A 688 -0.65 4.11 -31.84
CA LYS A 688 -0.36 2.68 -31.70
C LYS A 688 -0.64 2.17 -30.30
N VAL A 689 -1.01 0.90 -30.22
CA VAL A 689 -1.11 0.16 -28.95
C VAL A 689 -0.19 -1.05 -29.01
N LEU A 690 0.70 -1.16 -28.03
CA LEU A 690 1.64 -2.26 -27.85
C LEU A 690 1.09 -3.20 -26.78
N VAL A 691 0.75 -4.43 -27.15
CA VAL A 691 0.24 -5.43 -26.21
C VAL A 691 1.26 -6.55 -26.08
N TYR A 692 1.78 -6.73 -24.87
CA TYR A 692 2.79 -7.76 -24.59
C TYR A 692 2.13 -8.95 -23.93
N TYR A 693 2.40 -10.12 -24.48
CA TYR A 693 1.93 -11.40 -24.00
C TYR A 693 3.09 -12.37 -24.01
N ARG A 694 2.84 -13.56 -23.48
CA ARG A 694 3.81 -14.62 -23.46
C ARG A 694 3.70 -15.47 -24.73
N LYS A 695 4.83 -15.84 -25.32
CA LYS A 695 4.88 -16.73 -26.49
C LYS A 695 4.43 -18.14 -26.07
N ASN A 696 3.76 -18.87 -26.97
CA ASN A 696 3.37 -20.29 -26.81
C ASN A 696 2.26 -20.59 -25.78
N GLU A 697 1.33 -19.67 -25.55
CA GLU A 697 0.06 -20.03 -24.90
C GLU A 697 -0.96 -20.41 -25.97
N ASN A 698 -1.01 -21.69 -26.35
CA ASN A 698 -2.16 -22.27 -27.08
C ASN A 698 -3.46 -22.28 -26.24
N ARG A 699 -3.52 -21.49 -25.15
CA ARG A 699 -4.71 -21.31 -24.33
C ARG A 699 -5.51 -20.13 -24.88
N ILE A 700 -6.82 -20.26 -24.76
CA ILE A 700 -7.85 -19.33 -25.23
C ILE A 700 -7.72 -17.92 -24.60
N ASP A 701 -6.93 -17.75 -23.53
CA ASP A 701 -7.00 -16.53 -22.70
C ASP A 701 -5.84 -15.54 -22.85
N ASN A 702 -4.82 -15.79 -23.69
CA ASN A 702 -3.67 -14.91 -24.00
C ASN A 702 -3.55 -13.68 -23.08
N ILE A 703 -3.16 -13.90 -21.81
CA ILE A 703 -3.33 -12.86 -20.79
C ILE A 703 -2.27 -11.77 -21.04
N PRO A 704 -2.68 -10.53 -21.31
CA PRO A 704 -1.72 -9.46 -21.56
C PRO A 704 -0.99 -9.11 -20.26
N LEU A 705 0.32 -8.92 -20.35
CA LEU A 705 1.18 -8.57 -19.22
C LEU A 705 1.35 -7.07 -19.11
N LEU A 706 1.71 -6.42 -20.23
CA LEU A 706 1.89 -4.98 -20.34
C LEU A 706 1.08 -4.45 -21.52
N VAL A 707 0.62 -3.21 -21.40
CA VAL A 707 -0.02 -2.46 -22.49
C VAL A 707 0.62 -1.08 -22.58
N GLY A 708 1.14 -0.72 -23.74
CA GLY A 708 1.69 0.60 -24.04
C GLY A 708 0.80 1.37 -25.00
N PHE A 709 0.40 2.59 -24.64
CA PHE A 709 -0.34 3.51 -25.51
C PHE A 709 0.59 4.59 -26.05
N VAL A 710 0.83 4.56 -27.35
CA VAL A 710 1.72 5.50 -28.05
C VAL A 710 0.95 6.76 -28.41
N LYS A 711 1.43 7.92 -27.94
CA LYS A 711 0.76 9.19 -28.22
C LYS A 711 1.09 9.69 -29.64
N SER A 712 0.15 10.37 -30.28
CA SER A 712 0.32 10.92 -31.63
C SER A 712 1.26 12.13 -31.70
N ASP A 713 1.45 12.83 -30.59
CA ASP A 713 2.27 14.04 -30.49
C ASP A 713 3.77 13.75 -30.30
N ASN A 714 4.17 12.48 -30.40
CA ASN A 714 5.53 12.00 -30.14
C ASN A 714 6.04 12.30 -28.71
N SER A 715 5.18 12.65 -27.75
CA SER A 715 5.56 12.88 -26.34
C SER A 715 5.72 11.57 -25.53
N GLY A 716 6.11 10.49 -26.21
CA GLY A 716 6.34 9.17 -25.66
C GLY A 716 5.09 8.28 -25.56
N SER A 717 5.17 7.30 -24.66
CA SER A 717 4.14 6.27 -24.47
C SER A 717 3.73 6.17 -23.01
N ILE A 718 2.50 5.73 -22.75
CA ILE A 718 1.99 5.44 -21.41
C ILE A 718 1.86 3.94 -21.26
N PHE A 719 2.59 3.36 -20.31
CA PHE A 719 2.55 1.92 -20.05
C PHE A 719 1.68 1.60 -18.84
N PHE A 720 1.01 0.46 -18.92
CA PHE A 720 0.24 -0.13 -17.83
C PHE A 720 0.70 -1.56 -17.58
N GLU A 721 0.83 -1.94 -16.30
CA GLU A 721 1.13 -3.32 -15.90
C GLU A 721 -0.11 -4.03 -15.33
N ASN A 722 -0.25 -5.31 -15.68
CA ASN A 722 -1.32 -6.16 -15.17
C ASN A 722 -1.04 -6.58 -13.71
N LEU A 723 -1.99 -6.33 -12.81
CA LEU A 723 -1.88 -6.67 -11.39
C LEU A 723 -2.35 -8.10 -11.08
N GLY A 724 -2.99 -8.79 -12.03
CA GLY A 724 -3.39 -10.19 -11.94
C GLY A 724 -4.87 -10.43 -11.59
N SER A 725 -5.13 -11.59 -10.99
CA SER A 725 -6.43 -12.15 -10.58
C SER A 725 -7.24 -11.21 -9.64
N PRO A 726 -8.60 -11.24 -9.62
CA PRO A 726 -9.50 -12.31 -10.11
C PRO A 726 -9.80 -12.32 -11.61
N TYR A 727 -9.75 -11.17 -12.30
CA TYR A 727 -10.19 -11.09 -13.71
C TYR A 727 -9.19 -10.44 -14.67
N TYR A 728 -7.96 -10.12 -14.22
CA TYR A 728 -6.96 -9.45 -15.05
C TYR A 728 -7.42 -8.07 -15.57
N THR A 729 -8.43 -7.48 -14.92
CA THR A 729 -8.98 -6.15 -15.23
C THR A 729 -8.37 -5.04 -14.36
N LYS A 730 -7.38 -5.38 -13.53
CA LYS A 730 -6.68 -4.45 -12.65
C LYS A 730 -5.31 -4.14 -13.19
N TRP A 731 -5.09 -2.87 -13.47
CA TRP A 731 -3.94 -2.34 -14.16
C TRP A 731 -3.41 -1.14 -13.41
N LYS A 732 -2.10 -0.94 -13.49
CA LYS A 732 -1.43 0.19 -12.85
C LYS A 732 -0.59 0.93 -13.89
N PRO A 733 -0.67 2.27 -13.96
CA PRO A 733 0.23 3.03 -14.81
C PRO A 733 1.68 2.86 -14.31
N ILE A 734 2.59 2.64 -15.24
CA ILE A 734 4.03 2.59 -14.99
C ILE A 734 4.56 4.02 -15.05
N GLY A 735 5.44 4.38 -14.11
CA GLY A 735 6.02 5.72 -14.05
C GLY A 735 6.81 6.06 -15.32
N GLU A 736 6.75 7.32 -15.73
CA GLU A 736 7.38 7.77 -16.98
C GLU A 736 8.89 7.47 -16.98
N SER A 737 9.58 7.69 -15.84
CA SER A 737 11.02 7.41 -15.69
C SER A 737 11.37 5.94 -15.88
N GLU A 738 10.57 5.02 -15.32
CA GLU A 738 10.74 3.57 -15.50
C GLU A 738 10.52 3.19 -16.97
N SER A 739 9.42 3.66 -17.56
CA SER A 739 9.04 3.30 -18.95
C SER A 739 9.98 3.85 -20.02
N LYS A 740 10.67 4.98 -19.78
CA LYS A 740 11.68 5.54 -20.68
C LYS A 740 12.85 4.58 -20.94
N SER A 741 13.15 3.70 -19.98
CA SER A 741 14.24 2.72 -20.08
C SER A 741 13.91 1.49 -20.93
N TYR A 742 12.64 1.32 -21.33
CA TYR A 742 12.20 0.13 -22.08
C TYR A 742 12.72 0.11 -23.53
N TYR A 743 13.15 1.25 -24.05
CA TYR A 743 13.55 1.45 -25.44
C TYR A 743 14.79 2.37 -25.52
N ASP A 744 15.67 2.14 -26.50
CA ASP A 744 16.96 2.86 -26.67
C ASP A 744 16.84 4.37 -26.90
N LYS A 745 15.72 4.87 -27.42
CA LYS A 745 15.49 6.30 -27.70
C LYS A 745 14.31 6.88 -26.92
N GLY A 746 14.49 7.07 -25.62
CA GLY A 746 13.63 7.95 -24.81
C GLY A 746 12.12 7.70 -24.87
N GLY A 747 11.70 6.44 -25.09
CA GLY A 747 10.29 6.03 -25.11
C GLY A 747 9.69 5.68 -26.48
N PHE A 748 10.47 5.74 -27.58
CA PHE A 748 10.01 5.31 -28.92
C PHE A 748 11.08 4.65 -29.81
N GLY A 749 12.08 4.04 -29.19
CA GLY A 749 13.08 3.24 -29.89
C GLY A 749 12.49 2.05 -30.64
N SER A 750 13.15 1.60 -31.72
CA SER A 750 12.77 0.36 -32.42
C SER A 750 13.27 -0.90 -31.72
N THR A 751 14.16 -0.75 -30.72
CA THR A 751 14.83 -1.86 -30.06
C THR A 751 14.43 -1.94 -28.59
N PRO A 752 13.63 -2.96 -28.19
CA PRO A 752 13.38 -3.28 -26.80
C PRO A 752 14.68 -3.44 -26.01
N GLN A 753 14.74 -2.89 -24.81
CA GLN A 753 15.88 -2.99 -23.89
C GLN A 753 15.65 -4.08 -22.84
N GLN A 754 16.72 -4.47 -22.14
CA GLN A 754 16.66 -5.47 -21.06
C GLN A 754 15.67 -5.07 -19.95
N ALA A 755 15.53 -3.76 -19.66
CA ALA A 755 14.59 -3.26 -18.67
C ALA A 755 13.12 -3.66 -18.97
N LEU A 756 12.73 -3.73 -20.25
CA LEU A 756 11.40 -4.19 -20.64
C LEU A 756 11.22 -5.69 -20.37
N THR A 757 12.23 -6.50 -20.72
CA THR A 757 12.21 -7.95 -20.45
C THR A 757 12.16 -8.21 -18.95
N ASP A 758 12.96 -7.49 -18.16
CA ASP A 758 12.95 -7.59 -16.71
C ASP A 758 11.57 -7.26 -16.13
N LYS A 759 10.89 -6.25 -16.70
CA LYS A 759 9.52 -5.93 -16.31
C LYS A 759 8.52 -7.02 -16.71
N LEU A 760 8.63 -7.55 -17.92
CA LEU A 760 7.78 -8.65 -18.38
C LEU A 760 7.96 -9.90 -17.52
N ASP A 761 9.18 -10.22 -17.10
CA ASP A 761 9.50 -11.29 -16.15
C ASP A 761 8.89 -11.03 -14.76
N GLU A 762 8.92 -9.78 -14.29
CA GLU A 762 8.28 -9.36 -13.04
C GLU A 762 6.76 -9.57 -13.08
N VAL A 763 6.11 -9.04 -14.12
CA VAL A 763 4.66 -9.08 -14.29
C VAL A 763 4.21 -10.50 -14.62
N GLY A 764 4.92 -11.23 -15.47
CA GLY A 764 4.68 -12.63 -15.77
C GLY A 764 4.75 -13.50 -14.52
N CYS A 765 5.75 -13.30 -13.64
CA CYS A 765 5.84 -14.04 -12.38
C CYS A 765 4.59 -13.82 -11.49
N ARG A 766 4.01 -12.62 -11.54
CA ARG A 766 2.77 -12.29 -10.82
C ARG A 766 1.54 -12.91 -11.50
N VAL A 767 1.38 -12.72 -12.81
CA VAL A 767 0.16 -13.00 -13.57
C VAL A 767 0.07 -14.47 -14.02
N ASN A 768 1.15 -14.99 -14.62
CA ASN A 768 1.19 -16.34 -15.23
C ASN A 768 1.92 -17.38 -14.36
N HIS A 769 2.32 -16.98 -13.15
CA HIS A 769 3.04 -17.82 -12.20
C HIS A 769 4.36 -18.38 -12.75
N ILE A 770 5.00 -17.62 -13.64
CA ILE A 770 6.21 -18.06 -14.32
C ILE A 770 7.45 -17.84 -13.47
N VAL A 771 8.41 -18.78 -13.58
CA VAL A 771 9.69 -18.73 -12.88
C VAL A 771 10.80 -19.30 -13.76
N LYS A 772 11.99 -18.71 -13.67
CA LYS A 772 13.25 -19.31 -14.09
C LYS A 772 13.85 -20.07 -12.90
N ILE A 773 14.07 -21.37 -13.02
CA ILE A 773 14.60 -22.17 -11.91
C ILE A 773 16.13 -22.08 -11.91
N ASN A 774 16.69 -21.41 -10.89
CA ASN A 774 18.13 -21.35 -10.69
C ASN A 774 18.64 -22.59 -9.94
N ILE A 775 19.21 -23.54 -10.68
CA ILE A 775 19.72 -24.81 -10.15
C ILE A 775 21.07 -24.68 -9.45
N SER A 776 21.70 -23.49 -9.38
CA SER A 776 22.87 -23.28 -8.52
C SER A 776 22.51 -22.94 -7.08
N ASN A 777 21.23 -22.68 -6.80
CA ASN A 777 20.78 -22.25 -5.49
C ASN A 777 20.60 -23.44 -4.54
N LYS A 778 21.47 -23.55 -3.52
CA LYS A 778 21.54 -24.66 -2.54
C LYS A 778 20.91 -24.34 -1.18
N GLY A 779 19.90 -23.47 -1.14
CA GLY A 779 19.10 -23.29 0.07
C GLY A 779 19.62 -22.28 1.09
N ASN A 780 20.00 -21.08 0.66
CA ASN A 780 19.73 -19.93 1.53
C ASN A 780 18.19 -19.82 1.64
N PRO A 781 17.57 -19.51 2.81
CA PRO A 781 16.11 -19.40 2.95
C PRO A 781 15.51 -18.24 2.12
N ASP A 782 16.33 -17.59 1.30
CA ASP A 782 15.95 -16.57 0.36
C ASP A 782 15.09 -17.19 -0.72
N LYS A 783 13.81 -16.83 -0.63
CA LYS A 783 12.88 -17.05 -1.72
C LYS A 783 13.43 -16.36 -2.97
N TYR A 784 13.26 -16.94 -4.14
CA TYR A 784 13.60 -16.30 -5.40
C TYR A 784 12.47 -16.40 -6.44
N CYS A 785 12.46 -15.53 -7.44
CA CYS A 785 11.69 -15.70 -8.68
C CYS A 785 12.60 -15.18 -9.80
N HIS A 786 12.48 -13.90 -10.13
CA HIS A 786 13.46 -13.13 -10.91
C HIS A 786 14.17 -12.11 -10.01
N LYS A 787 15.31 -11.54 -10.46
CA LYS A 787 16.10 -10.55 -9.68
C LYS A 787 15.20 -9.44 -9.14
N ASN A 788 14.30 -8.93 -9.99
CA ASN A 788 13.43 -7.78 -9.70
C ASN A 788 12.02 -8.15 -9.22
N CYS A 789 11.70 -9.45 -9.06
CA CYS A 789 10.39 -9.83 -8.55
C CYS A 789 10.30 -9.56 -7.05
N THR A 790 9.40 -8.64 -6.66
CA THR A 790 9.09 -8.32 -5.25
C THR A 790 8.50 -9.52 -4.50
N ASN A 791 7.79 -10.41 -5.20
CA ASN A 791 7.19 -11.61 -4.62
C ASN A 791 7.96 -12.83 -5.05
N LYS A 792 9.03 -13.06 -4.31
CA LYS A 792 9.85 -14.25 -4.43
C LYS A 792 8.97 -15.51 -4.30
N ARG A 793 8.72 -16.16 -5.45
CA ARG A 793 7.70 -17.21 -5.66
C ARG A 793 8.20 -18.60 -5.35
N ILE A 794 9.50 -18.85 -5.43
CA ILE A 794 10.13 -20.13 -5.19
C ILE A 794 10.85 -20.09 -3.86
N LYS A 795 10.66 -21.10 -3.03
CA LYS A 795 11.48 -21.38 -1.86
C LYS A 795 12.34 -22.62 -2.15
N VAL A 796 13.58 -22.60 -1.66
CA VAL A 796 14.48 -23.75 -1.74
C VAL A 796 14.61 -24.35 -0.35
N ILE A 797 14.38 -25.65 -0.24
CA ILE A 797 14.56 -26.42 1.00
C ILE A 797 15.37 -27.66 0.69
N ASN A 798 16.18 -28.14 1.64
CA ASN A 798 16.85 -29.43 1.49
C ASN A 798 15.77 -30.51 1.35
N THR A 799 15.94 -31.41 0.38
CA THR A 799 14.98 -32.49 0.15
C THR A 799 15.07 -33.50 1.29
N ASN A 800 13.94 -34.10 1.65
CA ASN A 800 13.93 -35.20 2.63
C ASN A 800 14.34 -36.54 2.00
N ILE A 801 14.49 -36.58 0.67
CA ILE A 801 14.88 -37.78 -0.09
C ILE A 801 16.40 -37.88 -0.09
N SER A 802 16.94 -38.81 0.70
CA SER A 802 18.37 -39.10 0.68
C SER A 802 18.68 -40.11 -0.44
N ILE A 803 19.47 -39.68 -1.42
CA ILE A 803 20.10 -40.58 -2.40
C ILE A 803 21.56 -40.70 -1.98
N SER A 804 22.06 -41.91 -1.78
CA SER A 804 23.44 -42.14 -1.34
C SER A 804 24.43 -41.44 -2.28
N GLY A 805 25.31 -40.60 -1.73
CA GLY A 805 26.29 -39.82 -2.51
C GLY A 805 25.80 -38.46 -3.03
N TYR A 806 24.52 -38.11 -2.83
CA TYR A 806 23.94 -36.85 -3.32
C TYR A 806 23.19 -36.09 -2.22
N THR A 807 23.10 -34.77 -2.41
CA THR A 807 22.23 -33.88 -1.63
C THR A 807 21.23 -33.21 -2.57
N GLY A 808 19.93 -33.38 -2.32
CA GLY A 808 18.88 -32.77 -3.13
C GLY A 808 18.31 -31.48 -2.53
N TYR A 809 17.85 -30.57 -3.37
CA TYR A 809 17.20 -29.33 -2.96
C TYR A 809 15.88 -29.15 -3.70
N ASP A 810 14.78 -29.08 -2.96
CA ASP A 810 13.43 -28.91 -3.46
C ASP A 810 13.13 -27.43 -3.68
N HIS A 811 12.93 -27.05 -4.94
CA HIS A 811 12.39 -25.78 -5.39
C HIS A 811 10.87 -25.91 -5.46
N THR A 812 10.17 -25.28 -4.52
CA THR A 812 8.72 -25.36 -4.38
C THR A 812 8.10 -23.97 -4.33
N SER A 813 6.79 -23.86 -4.56
CA SER A 813 6.09 -22.59 -4.39
C SER A 813 6.20 -22.09 -2.94
N ALA A 814 6.61 -20.84 -2.79
CA ALA A 814 6.60 -20.08 -1.54
C ALA A 814 5.21 -19.51 -1.22
N ILE A 815 4.26 -19.58 -2.15
CA ILE A 815 2.90 -19.06 -2.02
C ILE A 815 1.97 -20.21 -1.63
N LYS A 816 1.52 -20.25 -0.37
CA LYS A 816 0.74 -21.38 0.18
C LYS A 816 -0.51 -21.75 -0.63
N ALA A 817 -1.18 -20.76 -1.23
CA ALA A 817 -2.40 -20.97 -2.02
C ALA A 817 -2.13 -21.46 -3.46
N GLN A 818 -0.90 -21.41 -3.92
CA GLN A 818 -0.52 -21.75 -5.29
C GLN A 818 0.46 -22.91 -5.23
N LYS A 819 -0.06 -24.13 -5.30
CA LYS A 819 0.76 -25.35 -5.23
C LYS A 819 1.65 -25.50 -6.45
N THR A 820 1.18 -25.05 -7.60
CA THR A 820 1.89 -25.14 -8.88
C THR A 820 2.48 -23.81 -9.34
N PHE A 821 3.49 -23.90 -10.21
CA PHE A 821 4.09 -22.81 -10.95
C PHE A 821 4.46 -23.27 -12.36
N THR A 822 4.84 -22.32 -13.22
CA THR A 822 5.27 -22.61 -14.59
C THR A 822 6.76 -22.34 -14.72
N VAL A 823 7.55 -23.34 -15.07
CA VAL A 823 8.99 -23.18 -15.31
C VAL A 823 9.21 -22.77 -16.76
N THR A 824 9.89 -21.64 -16.98
CA THR A 824 10.14 -21.12 -18.33
C THR A 824 11.53 -21.46 -18.84
N ALA A 825 12.50 -21.45 -17.92
CA ALA A 825 13.87 -21.85 -18.19
C ALA A 825 14.50 -22.44 -16.93
N ILE A 826 15.55 -23.23 -17.14
CA ILE A 826 16.46 -23.69 -16.11
C ILE A 826 17.77 -22.92 -16.28
N ILE A 827 18.22 -22.23 -15.22
CA ILE A 827 19.44 -21.42 -15.24
C ILE A 827 20.43 -21.94 -14.20
N ASN A 828 21.73 -21.86 -14.48
CA ASN A 828 22.80 -22.17 -13.53
C ASN A 828 23.80 -21.02 -13.55
N ASN A 829 24.04 -20.40 -12.39
CA ASN A 829 24.93 -19.23 -12.28
C ASN A 829 24.58 -18.10 -13.26
N GLY A 830 23.27 -17.86 -13.44
CA GLY A 830 22.76 -16.80 -14.31
C GLY A 830 22.75 -17.14 -15.80
N LYS A 831 23.33 -18.27 -16.21
CA LYS A 831 23.31 -18.74 -17.61
C LYS A 831 22.18 -19.74 -17.81
N GLU A 832 21.36 -19.51 -18.83
CA GLU A 832 20.33 -20.45 -19.25
C GLU A 832 20.95 -21.75 -19.75
N LYS A 833 20.34 -22.89 -19.38
CA LYS A 833 20.78 -24.21 -19.79
C LYS A 833 19.91 -24.69 -20.93
N ASN A 834 20.55 -24.99 -22.05
CA ASN A 834 19.92 -25.66 -23.17
C ASN A 834 19.53 -27.07 -22.71
N ALA A 835 18.25 -27.25 -22.45
CA ALA A 835 17.72 -28.55 -22.13
C ALA A 835 17.12 -29.13 -23.41
N ASN A 836 17.72 -30.20 -23.92
CA ASN A 836 17.18 -30.95 -25.06
C ASN A 836 16.08 -31.88 -24.53
N ILE A 837 15.02 -31.27 -23.98
CA ILE A 837 13.88 -31.97 -23.42
C ILE A 837 12.86 -32.13 -24.54
N THR A 838 12.32 -33.35 -24.68
CA THR A 838 11.20 -33.66 -25.57
C THR A 838 9.96 -32.80 -25.25
N SER A 839 9.80 -32.43 -23.97
CA SER A 839 8.82 -31.46 -23.48
C SER A 839 9.32 -30.03 -23.70
N PHE A 840 8.81 -29.35 -24.73
CA PHE A 840 9.12 -27.94 -24.98
C PHE A 840 8.79 -27.07 -23.75
N PHE A 841 9.74 -26.22 -23.33
CA PHE A 841 9.40 -25.16 -22.38
C PHE A 841 8.27 -24.29 -22.96
N PRO A 842 7.31 -23.88 -22.12
CA PRO A 842 7.35 -23.94 -20.66
C PRO A 842 6.75 -25.21 -20.03
N LEU A 843 7.35 -25.64 -18.90
CA LEU A 843 6.82 -26.73 -18.09
C LEU A 843 5.74 -26.18 -17.15
N ARG A 844 4.48 -26.55 -17.42
CA ARG A 844 3.30 -26.08 -16.68
C ARG A 844 2.99 -27.00 -15.50
N GLU A 845 2.19 -26.49 -14.57
CA GLU A 845 1.62 -27.26 -13.46
C GLU A 845 2.71 -27.99 -12.64
N VAL A 846 3.89 -27.37 -12.56
CA VAL A 846 5.04 -27.89 -11.81
C VAL A 846 4.77 -27.67 -10.33
N LEU A 847 4.69 -28.75 -9.57
CA LEU A 847 4.55 -28.73 -8.12
C LEU A 847 5.90 -28.47 -7.46
N LYS A 848 6.95 -29.09 -8.00
CA LYS A 848 8.26 -29.15 -7.38
C LYS A 848 9.35 -29.44 -8.41
N VAL A 849 10.51 -28.79 -8.25
CA VAL A 849 11.73 -29.16 -8.97
C VAL A 849 12.79 -29.50 -7.94
N THR A 850 13.30 -30.73 -7.92
CA THR A 850 14.36 -31.18 -7.02
C THR A 850 15.68 -31.20 -7.78
N VAL A 851 16.70 -30.51 -7.28
CA VAL A 851 18.05 -30.50 -7.89
C VAL A 851 18.99 -31.31 -7.00
N TYR A 852 19.56 -32.38 -7.54
CA TYR A 852 20.50 -33.25 -6.84
C TYR A 852 21.94 -32.87 -7.18
N PHE A 853 22.72 -32.63 -6.15
CA PHE A 853 24.14 -32.31 -6.25
C PHE A 853 24.98 -33.47 -5.73
N GLN A 854 26.07 -33.80 -6.43
CA GLN A 854 27.06 -34.75 -5.90
C GLN A 854 27.73 -34.19 -4.65
N ASN A 855 27.90 -35.03 -3.62
CA ASN A 855 28.54 -34.62 -2.37
C ASN A 855 30.02 -34.28 -2.53
N CYS A 856 30.70 -34.80 -3.57
CA CYS A 856 32.13 -34.63 -3.79
C CYS A 856 32.53 -33.31 -4.47
N ASN A 857 31.80 -32.86 -5.50
CA ASN A 857 32.13 -31.64 -6.26
C ASN A 857 31.07 -30.52 -6.15
N GLY A 858 29.89 -30.82 -5.58
CA GLY A 858 28.79 -29.87 -5.47
C GLY A 858 28.22 -29.41 -6.81
N LEU A 859 28.41 -30.16 -7.91
CA LEU A 859 27.78 -29.87 -9.21
C LEU A 859 26.37 -30.47 -9.27
N PRO A 860 25.39 -29.79 -9.90
CA PRO A 860 24.07 -30.36 -10.13
C PRO A 860 24.18 -31.47 -11.18
N VAL A 861 23.77 -32.68 -10.81
CA VAL A 861 23.93 -33.89 -11.63
C VAL A 861 22.59 -34.39 -12.17
N ALA A 862 21.53 -34.27 -11.37
CA ALA A 862 20.18 -34.64 -11.77
C ALA A 862 19.15 -33.62 -11.31
N ILE A 863 18.06 -33.50 -12.07
CA ILE A 863 16.91 -32.63 -11.79
C ILE A 863 15.65 -33.48 -11.92
N HIS A 864 14.84 -33.53 -10.88
CA HIS A 864 13.52 -34.17 -10.87
C HIS A 864 12.43 -33.11 -10.89
N ILE A 865 11.56 -33.14 -11.90
CA ILE A 865 10.50 -32.18 -12.09
C ILE A 865 9.18 -32.90 -11.87
N GLN A 866 8.53 -32.61 -10.74
CA GLN A 866 7.24 -33.16 -10.39
C GLN A 866 6.12 -32.21 -10.85
N LYS A 867 5.19 -32.72 -11.66
CA LYS A 867 4.01 -31.99 -12.17
C LYS A 867 2.75 -32.57 -11.53
N GLU A 868 1.61 -31.90 -11.69
CA GLU A 868 0.32 -32.49 -11.27
C GLU A 868 0.00 -33.80 -12.00
N LYS A 869 0.39 -33.90 -13.27
CA LYS A 869 0.17 -35.08 -14.11
C LYS A 869 1.50 -35.64 -14.62
N GLY A 870 2.23 -36.30 -13.73
CA GLY A 870 3.47 -37.01 -14.05
C GLY A 870 4.74 -36.33 -13.55
N GLU A 871 5.88 -36.91 -13.93
CA GLU A 871 7.20 -36.44 -13.55
C GLU A 871 8.20 -36.61 -14.68
N GLU A 872 9.26 -35.80 -14.65
CA GLU A 872 10.35 -35.84 -15.61
C GLU A 872 11.69 -35.79 -14.89
N TRP A 873 12.68 -36.49 -15.42
CA TRP A 873 14.04 -36.54 -14.89
C TRP A 873 15.02 -36.05 -15.95
N LEU A 874 15.88 -35.10 -15.56
CA LEU A 874 16.94 -34.55 -16.40
C LEU A 874 18.29 -34.81 -15.75
N LYS A 875 19.30 -35.20 -16.51
CA LYS A 875 20.69 -35.31 -16.06
C LYS A 875 21.58 -34.33 -16.82
N ASN A 876 22.63 -33.89 -16.17
CA ASN A 876 23.69 -33.11 -16.80
C ASN A 876 24.71 -34.08 -17.44
N GLU A 877 24.71 -34.22 -18.76
CA GLU A 877 25.66 -35.11 -19.43
C GLU A 877 27.06 -34.47 -19.50
N ASN A 878 28.05 -35.17 -18.96
CA ASN A 878 29.49 -34.87 -19.08
C ASN A 878 29.95 -33.55 -18.48
N GLY A 879 29.15 -32.88 -17.63
CA GLY A 879 29.48 -31.57 -17.08
C GLY A 879 29.45 -30.44 -18.12
N ASN A 880 29.08 -30.74 -19.37
CA ASN A 880 29.07 -29.81 -20.51
C ASN A 880 27.84 -28.90 -20.55
N GLU A 881 27.20 -28.69 -19.39
CA GLU A 881 26.07 -27.77 -19.22
C GLU A 881 24.78 -28.15 -19.99
N GLN A 882 24.74 -29.30 -20.66
CA GLN A 882 23.58 -29.76 -21.42
C GLN A 882 22.71 -30.68 -20.56
N LEU A 883 21.42 -30.36 -20.48
CA LEU A 883 20.44 -31.16 -19.75
C LEU A 883 19.73 -32.11 -20.71
N VAL A 884 19.82 -33.41 -20.46
CA VAL A 884 19.13 -34.44 -21.25
C VAL A 884 18.15 -35.22 -20.37
N GLN A 885 17.04 -35.63 -20.97
CA GLN A 885 16.08 -36.49 -20.29
C GLN A 885 16.69 -37.87 -20.03
N PHE A 886 16.45 -38.46 -18.87
CA PHE A 886 16.88 -39.82 -18.57
C PHE A 886 15.86 -40.56 -17.71
N ASN A 887 15.84 -41.88 -17.80
CA ASN A 887 15.10 -42.74 -16.89
C ASN A 887 15.98 -43.04 -15.67
N PRO A 888 15.56 -42.68 -14.44
CA PRO A 888 16.35 -42.95 -13.23
C PRO A 888 16.55 -44.46 -12.98
N ASN A 889 15.74 -45.34 -13.57
CA ASN A 889 15.89 -46.78 -13.44
C ASN A 889 16.97 -47.38 -14.36
N ASP A 890 17.34 -46.68 -15.43
CA ASP A 890 18.19 -47.25 -16.50
C ASP A 890 19.68 -46.89 -16.35
N ASN A 891 20.05 -46.02 -15.40
CA ASN A 891 21.43 -45.56 -15.23
C ASN A 891 21.83 -45.48 -13.76
N GLU A 892 22.96 -46.10 -13.40
CA GLU A 892 23.68 -45.73 -12.19
C GLU A 892 24.08 -44.26 -12.32
N LEU A 893 23.44 -43.38 -11.54
CA LEU A 893 23.97 -42.03 -11.31
C LEU A 893 25.43 -42.21 -10.89
N GLN A 894 26.36 -41.54 -11.59
CA GLN A 894 27.80 -41.70 -11.35
C GLN A 894 28.12 -41.41 -9.88
N ASN A 895 28.23 -42.47 -9.10
CA ASN A 895 28.74 -42.41 -7.74
C ASN A 895 30.15 -41.85 -7.78
N CYS A 896 30.56 -41.14 -6.74
CA CYS A 896 31.94 -40.70 -6.57
C CYS A 896 32.83 -41.95 -6.43
N ARG A 897 33.11 -42.66 -7.53
CA ARG A 897 34.16 -43.69 -7.56
C ARG A 897 35.44 -42.91 -7.30
N GLY A 898 36.06 -43.22 -6.17
CA GLY A 898 37.20 -42.48 -5.66
C GLY A 898 38.18 -42.23 -6.78
N ILE A 899 38.51 -40.96 -7.04
CA ILE A 899 39.72 -40.58 -7.75
C ILE A 899 40.87 -40.97 -6.81
N GLN A 900 41.13 -42.26 -6.69
CA GLN A 900 42.35 -42.82 -6.16
C GLN A 900 43.06 -43.42 -7.37
N GLY A 901 43.94 -42.62 -8.00
CA GLY A 901 44.95 -43.17 -8.92
C GLY A 901 44.94 -42.73 -10.39
N LEU A 902 44.42 -41.55 -10.76
CA LEU A 902 44.82 -40.94 -12.04
C LEU A 902 46.00 -39.99 -11.80
N PRO A 903 47.16 -40.20 -12.45
CA PRO A 903 48.28 -39.27 -12.35
C PRO A 903 47.86 -37.95 -12.98
N ILE A 904 48.12 -36.86 -12.28
CA ILE A 904 48.04 -35.50 -12.81
C ILE A 904 49.09 -35.42 -13.92
N THR A 905 48.69 -35.63 -15.17
CA THR A 905 49.47 -35.15 -16.31
C THR A 905 49.37 -33.64 -16.31
N GLN A 906 50.51 -32.99 -16.07
CA GLN A 906 50.69 -31.56 -16.27
C GLN A 906 50.28 -31.22 -17.71
N GLY A 907 49.14 -30.54 -17.85
CA GLY A 907 48.75 -29.92 -19.09
C GLY A 907 49.73 -28.79 -19.40
N THR A 908 50.37 -28.90 -20.55
CA THR A 908 51.22 -27.91 -21.20
C THR A 908 50.55 -26.54 -21.20
N GLN A 909 51.21 -25.55 -20.61
CA GLN A 909 50.90 -24.13 -20.81
C GLN A 909 50.97 -23.82 -22.32
N SER A 910 49.86 -23.36 -22.89
CA SER A 910 49.93 -22.68 -24.19
C SER A 910 50.51 -21.29 -23.95
N THR A 911 51.71 -21.08 -24.48
CA THR A 911 52.34 -19.79 -24.72
C THR A 911 51.43 -18.90 -25.56
N PHE A 912 50.98 -17.78 -25.00
CA PHE A 912 50.68 -16.58 -25.80
C PHE A 912 51.90 -15.68 -25.69
N SER A 913 52.40 -15.28 -26.86
CA SER A 913 53.55 -14.43 -27.10
C SER A 913 53.37 -13.03 -26.52
N GLU A 914 54.28 -12.61 -25.65
CA GLU A 914 54.64 -11.20 -25.46
C GLU A 914 55.93 -10.93 -26.23
N ASP A 915 55.87 -10.02 -27.19
CA ASP A 915 57.05 -9.34 -27.72
C ASP A 915 57.31 -8.08 -26.87
N SER A 916 58.39 -8.16 -26.11
CA SER A 916 59.49 -7.19 -25.89
C SER A 916 59.21 -5.68 -25.83
N SER A 917 59.50 -5.08 -24.66
CA SER A 917 60.71 -4.25 -24.39
C SER A 917 60.54 -3.57 -23.01
N SER A 918 61.23 -4.01 -21.95
CA SER A 918 62.47 -3.40 -21.39
C SER A 918 62.29 -1.90 -21.07
N ASP A 919 62.32 -1.43 -19.82
CA ASP A 919 63.47 -1.45 -18.90
C ASP A 919 63.02 -0.99 -17.48
N SER A 920 63.56 -1.69 -16.46
CA SER A 920 64.19 -1.22 -15.20
C SER A 920 64.01 0.24 -14.72
N ASP A 921 64.11 0.62 -13.44
CA ASP A 921 64.38 0.00 -12.14
C ASP A 921 64.00 1.04 -11.06
N GLU A 922 63.82 0.58 -9.83
CA GLU A 922 64.17 1.20 -8.53
C GLU A 922 63.64 2.58 -8.05
N GLU A 923 63.01 2.48 -6.87
CA GLU A 923 63.20 3.28 -5.64
C GLU A 923 63.35 4.81 -5.66
N SER A 924 62.41 5.49 -4.97
CA SER A 924 62.63 6.16 -3.66
C SER A 924 61.94 7.54 -3.50
N GLN A 925 61.24 7.63 -2.37
CA GLN A 925 61.02 8.73 -1.41
C GLN A 925 61.00 10.23 -1.82
N ASP A 926 59.95 10.86 -1.27
CA ASP A 926 59.88 12.16 -0.59
C ASP A 926 60.15 13.48 -1.33
N GLY A 927 59.20 14.41 -1.17
CA GLY A 927 59.52 15.82 -0.91
C GLY A 927 59.18 16.85 -2.00
N ASN A 928 58.12 17.62 -1.74
CA ASN A 928 57.77 18.96 -2.28
C ASN A 928 59.02 19.89 -2.38
N PRO A 929 59.16 20.87 -3.34
CA PRO A 929 58.23 22.01 -3.49
C PRO A 929 58.13 22.70 -4.89
N GLY A 930 57.10 23.55 -5.07
CA GLY A 930 57.25 24.91 -5.62
C GLY A 930 57.33 25.17 -7.14
N ASP A 931 56.31 25.88 -7.63
CA ASP A 931 56.27 26.91 -8.69
C ASP A 931 56.78 26.66 -10.12
N GLY A 932 55.86 26.80 -11.10
CA GLY A 932 56.20 27.08 -12.49
C GLY A 932 55.09 26.78 -13.51
N ASN A 933 54.35 27.82 -13.90
CA ASN A 933 53.32 27.87 -14.96
C ASN A 933 53.56 26.98 -16.20
N PHE A 934 52.53 26.28 -16.67
CA PHE A 934 52.07 26.42 -18.07
C PHE A 934 50.59 26.00 -18.23
N SER A 935 49.83 26.89 -18.85
CA SER A 935 48.41 26.87 -19.13
C SER A 935 47.95 25.80 -20.13
N GLY A 936 46.78 25.19 -19.88
CA GLY A 936 45.97 24.57 -20.94
C GLY A 936 44.98 23.48 -20.49
N LEU A 937 43.71 23.88 -20.26
CA LEU A 937 42.46 23.22 -20.68
C LEU A 937 42.34 21.69 -20.45
N PHE A 938 41.49 21.13 -19.59
CA PHE A 938 40.05 21.36 -19.39
C PHE A 938 39.61 20.86 -18.00
N ASP A 939 38.89 21.71 -17.26
CA ASP A 939 38.00 21.37 -16.15
C ASP A 939 36.60 21.83 -16.56
N TRP A 940 35.57 20.98 -16.42
CA TRP A 940 34.17 21.35 -16.67
C TRP A 940 33.42 21.36 -15.34
N SER A 941 33.28 22.58 -14.79
CA SER A 941 32.39 22.89 -13.69
C SER A 941 30.95 23.13 -14.18
N TRP A 942 30.02 22.91 -13.25
CA TRP A 942 28.57 22.83 -13.41
C TRP A 942 27.86 24.17 -13.70
N GLU A 943 28.58 25.26 -14.00
CA GLU A 943 27.99 26.59 -14.22
C GLU A 943 27.65 26.91 -15.70
N SER A 944 27.97 26.02 -16.65
CA SER A 944 27.69 26.24 -18.09
C SER A 944 26.23 25.95 -18.52
N LEU A 945 25.42 25.28 -17.69
CA LEU A 945 24.07 24.87 -18.09
C LEU A 945 22.98 25.95 -17.90
N VAL A 946 23.30 27.06 -17.23
CA VAL A 946 22.34 28.16 -17.01
C VAL A 946 22.40 29.24 -18.10
N SER A 947 23.43 29.24 -18.96
CA SER A 947 23.58 30.28 -20.00
C SER A 947 23.11 29.87 -21.41
N SER A 948 22.95 28.58 -21.71
CA SER A 948 22.51 28.11 -23.05
C SER A 948 20.99 28.07 -23.28
N LEU A 949 20.17 28.56 -22.34
CA LEU A 949 18.72 28.69 -22.50
C LEU A 949 18.26 30.12 -22.85
N ALA A 950 19.19 31.08 -22.95
CA ALA A 950 18.86 32.48 -23.29
C ALA A 950 19.24 32.91 -24.72
N GLY A 951 19.82 32.02 -25.56
CA GLY A 951 20.43 32.42 -26.84
C GLY A 951 19.72 31.96 -28.13
N ALA A 952 18.64 31.18 -28.05
CA ALA A 952 18.06 30.54 -29.24
C ALA A 952 16.56 30.86 -29.43
N MET A 953 16.22 32.15 -29.57
CA MET A 953 14.96 32.59 -30.17
C MET A 953 15.10 34.03 -30.73
N ILE A 954 15.86 34.24 -31.80
CA ILE A 954 15.68 35.41 -32.68
C ILE A 954 15.98 34.96 -34.12
N ASP A 955 14.93 34.66 -34.89
CA ASP A 955 14.74 35.02 -36.31
C ASP A 955 13.50 34.32 -36.91
N GLY A 956 12.43 35.08 -37.16
CA GLY A 956 11.21 34.63 -37.87
C GLY A 956 9.90 35.25 -37.33
N PRO A 957 8.88 35.56 -38.17
CA PRO A 957 8.22 36.87 -38.15
C PRO A 957 7.10 37.05 -37.12
N THR A 958 7.10 38.25 -36.55
CA THR A 958 6.17 38.84 -35.60
C THR A 958 4.85 39.24 -36.26
N GLN A 959 3.80 38.43 -36.11
CA GLN A 959 2.42 38.90 -35.91
C GLN A 959 1.67 37.88 -35.05
N ALA A 960 0.88 38.37 -34.08
CA ALA A 960 0.05 37.61 -33.12
C ALA A 960 0.68 37.18 -31.78
N VAL A 961 1.43 38.06 -31.09
CA VAL A 961 1.51 38.03 -29.60
C VAL A 961 1.57 39.45 -29.03
N TYR A 962 0.46 40.18 -29.12
CA TYR A 962 0.17 41.35 -28.27
C TYR A 962 -1.23 41.16 -27.71
N GLY A 963 -1.36 40.32 -26.68
CA GLY A 963 -2.68 39.98 -26.14
C GLY A 963 -2.74 39.48 -24.70
N PHE A 964 -1.62 39.31 -23.98
CA PHE A 964 -1.68 38.70 -22.65
C PHE A 964 -0.94 39.42 -21.52
N ALA A 965 -0.21 40.51 -21.77
CA ALA A 965 0.52 41.24 -20.72
C ALA A 965 -0.26 42.45 -20.11
N LYS A 966 -1.42 42.84 -20.67
CA LYS A 966 -2.24 43.97 -20.14
C LYS A 966 -3.43 43.56 -19.27
N VAL A 967 -3.67 42.27 -19.06
CA VAL A 967 -4.86 41.79 -18.32
C VAL A 967 -4.65 41.83 -16.80
N ASN A 968 -3.42 41.65 -16.30
CA ASN A 968 -3.16 41.65 -14.86
C ASN A 968 -3.08 43.05 -14.22
N GLU A 969 -2.96 44.13 -15.00
CA GLU A 969 -2.98 45.51 -14.48
C GLU A 969 -4.39 46.14 -14.55
N ALA A 970 -5.32 45.54 -15.30
CA ALA A 970 -6.71 46.01 -15.41
C ALA A 970 -7.66 45.38 -14.38
N ILE A 971 -7.27 44.28 -13.73
CA ILE A 971 -8.12 43.56 -12.76
C ILE A 971 -8.08 44.17 -11.35
N SER A 972 -7.10 45.03 -11.02
CA SER A 972 -7.08 45.75 -9.73
C SER A 972 -7.96 47.01 -9.67
N LYS A 973 -8.61 47.40 -10.78
CA LYS A 973 -9.39 48.65 -10.87
C LYS A 973 -10.90 48.49 -11.06
N ILE A 974 -11.43 47.27 -11.10
CA ILE A 974 -12.87 47.05 -11.33
C ILE A 974 -13.42 46.00 -10.36
N LEU A 975 -13.55 46.32 -9.08
CA LEU A 975 -14.65 45.85 -8.23
C LEU A 975 -14.92 46.88 -7.10
N PRO A 976 -16.19 47.18 -6.76
CA PRO A 976 -16.56 48.21 -5.80
C PRO A 976 -16.41 47.71 -4.35
N GLY A 977 -15.81 48.54 -3.50
CA GLY A 977 -15.64 48.28 -2.07
C GLY A 977 -16.96 48.28 -1.30
N PRO A 978 -17.03 47.59 -0.15
CA PRO A 978 -18.22 47.59 0.70
C PRO A 978 -18.33 48.92 1.45
N ASN A 979 -19.51 49.54 1.36
CA ASN A 979 -19.93 50.68 2.18
C ASN A 979 -19.82 50.33 3.67
N VAL A 980 -18.92 51.01 4.38
CA VAL A 980 -18.96 51.15 5.83
C VAL A 980 -19.64 52.48 6.12
N PHE A 981 -20.73 52.43 6.87
CA PHE A 981 -21.43 53.59 7.38
C PHE A 981 -20.53 54.33 8.38
N ASP A 982 -20.21 55.57 8.05
CA ASP A 982 -19.75 56.60 8.98
C ASP A 982 -20.82 56.84 10.05
N ASN A 983 -20.39 56.84 11.31
CA ASN A 983 -21.07 57.59 12.35
C ASN A 983 -19.99 58.38 13.09
N SER A 984 -19.82 59.63 12.68
CA SER A 984 -18.97 60.62 13.33
C SER A 984 -19.68 61.15 14.58
N GLY A 985 -18.91 61.35 15.66
CA GLY A 985 -19.45 61.84 16.91
C GLY A 985 -18.39 62.18 17.97
N LEU A 986 -17.69 63.29 17.74
CA LEU A 986 -17.28 64.31 18.74
C LEU A 986 -16.17 64.05 19.79
N ALA A 987 -15.30 65.08 19.84
CA ALA A 987 -14.45 65.57 20.94
C ALA A 987 -13.26 64.65 21.33
N GLY A 988 -12.01 65.03 21.08
CA GLY A 988 -11.29 66.18 21.65
C GLY A 988 -10.30 65.57 22.65
N GLY A 989 -8.99 65.50 22.41
CA GLY A 989 -8.04 66.59 22.31
C GLY A 989 -6.85 66.22 23.23
N LEU A 990 -5.67 66.80 22.94
CA LEU A 990 -4.47 66.88 23.78
C LEU A 990 -3.48 65.69 23.76
N SER A 991 -2.44 65.89 22.93
CA SER A 991 -1.02 65.99 23.30
C SER A 991 -0.48 65.18 24.48
N GLY A 992 0.67 64.52 24.28
CA GLY A 992 1.58 64.18 25.37
C GLY A 992 2.63 63.15 24.98
N ASP A 993 3.85 63.65 24.81
CA ASP A 993 5.11 62.95 24.57
C ASP A 993 5.54 61.97 25.68
N ASP A 994 6.62 61.25 25.36
CA ASP A 994 7.62 60.60 26.22
C ASP A 994 7.18 59.28 26.90
N GLY A 995 7.98 58.22 26.95
CA GLY A 995 9.43 58.14 26.85
C GLY A 995 9.96 57.30 28.02
N ALA A 996 10.49 56.12 27.67
CA ALA A 996 11.59 55.43 28.34
C ALA A 996 11.41 54.67 29.68
N THR A 997 11.84 53.40 29.60
CA THR A 997 12.77 52.67 30.52
C THR A 997 12.36 52.22 31.94
N ALA A 998 12.19 50.89 32.03
CA ALA A 998 13.07 49.92 32.70
C ALA A 998 13.13 49.75 34.25
N LYS A 999 13.23 48.45 34.61
CA LYS A 999 13.78 47.80 35.82
C LYS A 999 12.87 47.61 37.06
N GLY A 1000 12.52 46.34 37.31
CA GLY A 1000 13.28 45.44 38.22
C GLY A 1000 12.83 45.28 39.68
N LEU A 1001 13.04 44.05 40.19
CA LEU A 1001 12.91 43.50 41.56
C LEU A 1001 11.51 42.99 41.98
N GLU A 1002 11.29 41.68 42.13
CA GLU A 1002 11.72 40.73 43.20
C GLU A 1002 10.86 40.83 44.49
N ALA A 1003 10.08 39.77 44.75
CA ALA A 1003 10.17 38.88 45.92
C ALA A 1003 8.82 38.37 46.48
N ASP A 1004 8.79 37.05 46.66
CA ASP A 1004 8.26 36.30 47.81
C ASP A 1004 6.76 35.94 48.05
N VAL A 1005 6.49 34.64 47.81
CA VAL A 1005 6.16 33.58 48.80
C VAL A 1005 4.70 33.33 49.25
N LYS A 1006 4.37 32.02 49.21
CA LYS A 1006 3.42 31.17 49.99
C LYS A 1006 1.98 30.90 49.46
N ASN A 1007 1.84 29.66 48.94
CA ASN A 1007 0.85 28.59 49.24
C ASN A 1007 -0.33 28.93 50.19
N PRO A 1008 -1.53 28.33 50.00
CA PRO A 1008 -1.73 26.96 50.49
C PRO A 1008 -2.70 26.05 49.70
N ALA A 1009 -2.66 24.78 50.09
CA ALA A 1009 -3.45 23.65 49.61
C ALA A 1009 -4.75 23.42 50.43
N SER A 1010 -5.75 22.83 49.75
CA SER A 1010 -6.70 21.77 50.15
C SER A 1010 -7.35 21.75 51.55
N VAL A 1011 -8.68 21.55 51.61
CA VAL A 1011 -9.38 20.29 52.01
C VAL A 1011 -10.91 20.55 52.13
N LEU A 1012 -11.69 19.49 51.82
CA LEU A 1012 -13.14 19.24 51.87
C LEU A 1012 -13.97 19.87 53.01
N PRO A 1013 -15.32 19.87 52.87
CA PRO A 1013 -16.12 19.22 53.91
C PRO A 1013 -17.22 18.27 53.41
N GLN A 1014 -17.51 17.30 54.28
CA GLN A 1014 -18.59 16.31 54.25
C GLN A 1014 -19.95 16.87 54.73
N PRO A 1015 -21.05 16.11 54.57
CA PRO A 1015 -22.42 16.51 54.92
C PRO A 1015 -22.86 16.00 56.29
N GLU A 1016 -23.67 16.77 57.01
CA GLU A 1016 -24.60 16.27 58.04
C GLU A 1016 -25.85 17.14 58.11
N GLY A 1017 -27.00 16.47 58.18
CA GLY A 1017 -28.31 17.04 58.50
C GLY A 1017 -29.17 15.92 59.05
N GLY A 1018 -29.23 15.82 60.38
CA GLY A 1018 -29.98 14.80 61.12
C GLY A 1018 -31.48 15.10 61.23
N GLY A 1019 -32.24 14.04 61.49
CA GLY A 1019 -33.65 14.08 61.87
C GLY A 1019 -34.05 12.74 62.52
N HIS A 1020 -34.26 12.78 63.84
CA HIS A 1020 -34.60 11.70 64.76
C HIS A 1020 -36.08 11.27 64.73
N GLY A 1021 -36.34 10.02 65.18
CA GLY A 1021 -37.62 9.46 65.67
C GLY A 1021 -38.03 8.18 64.92
N SER A 1022 -37.80 6.95 65.42
CA SER A 1022 -38.50 6.21 66.51
C SER A 1022 -40.02 6.13 66.25
N ASP A 1023 -40.76 5.01 66.25
CA ASP A 1023 -40.65 3.70 66.89
C ASP A 1023 -41.54 2.64 66.18
N ASN A 1024 -41.29 1.37 66.54
CA ASN A 1024 -42.25 0.27 66.68
C ASN A 1024 -42.83 -0.51 65.47
N ALA A 1025 -42.38 -1.78 65.42
CA ALA A 1025 -43.18 -3.00 65.63
C ALA A 1025 -43.65 -3.85 64.42
N SER A 1026 -43.32 -5.15 64.54
CA SER A 1026 -44.02 -6.35 64.02
C SER A 1026 -43.93 -6.60 62.50
N GLY A 1027 -43.58 -7.78 61.97
CA GLY A 1027 -43.25 -9.10 62.52
C GLY A 1027 -43.08 -10.12 61.37
N VAL A 1028 -42.58 -11.31 61.72
CA VAL A 1028 -42.76 -12.63 61.04
C VAL A 1028 -42.13 -12.79 59.63
N LEU A 1029 -40.94 -13.41 59.49
CA LEU A 1029 -40.59 -14.85 59.34
C LEU A 1029 -40.89 -15.50 57.97
N ASP A 1030 -39.80 -15.96 57.33
CA ASP A 1030 -39.59 -17.18 56.50
C ASP A 1030 -40.44 -17.42 55.24
N SER A 1031 -40.04 -18.20 54.24
CA SER A 1031 -38.77 -18.73 53.71
C SER A 1031 -39.14 -19.51 52.41
N SER A 1032 -38.14 -19.84 51.59
CA SER A 1032 -38.02 -21.12 50.85
C SER A 1032 -38.98 -21.53 49.70
N THR A 1033 -38.39 -21.65 48.50
CA THR A 1033 -38.12 -22.92 47.76
C THR A 1033 -39.18 -23.60 46.85
N GLU A 1034 -38.73 -23.85 45.61
CA GLU A 1034 -38.96 -24.97 44.65
C GLU A 1034 -40.25 -25.24 43.84
N ALA A 1035 -40.03 -25.33 42.52
CA ALA A 1035 -40.22 -26.47 41.59
C ALA A 1035 -41.61 -26.97 41.10
N SER A 1036 -41.63 -27.12 39.76
CA SER A 1036 -42.12 -28.27 38.95
C SER A 1036 -43.59 -28.37 38.44
N ALA A 1037 -43.65 -28.44 37.09
CA ALA A 1037 -44.22 -29.51 36.26
C ALA A 1037 -45.68 -29.49 35.70
N LEU A 1038 -45.74 -29.62 34.35
CA LEU A 1038 -46.55 -30.50 33.46
C LEU A 1038 -48.09 -30.41 33.35
N SER A 1039 -48.58 -30.24 32.11
CA SER A 1039 -49.43 -31.17 31.29
C SER A 1039 -50.03 -30.43 30.06
N ASP A 1040 -49.72 -30.85 28.83
CA ASP A 1040 -50.52 -31.66 27.87
C ASP A 1040 -51.94 -31.16 27.58
N ILE A 1041 -52.28 -30.87 26.29
CA ILE A 1041 -53.40 -31.43 25.46
C ILE A 1041 -53.25 -30.96 23.98
N SER A 1042 -53.34 -31.91 23.04
CA SER A 1042 -53.73 -31.81 21.61
C SER A 1042 -54.96 -32.74 21.42
N PRO A 1043 -55.81 -32.78 20.33
CA PRO A 1043 -55.59 -32.35 18.94
C PRO A 1043 -56.83 -31.82 18.13
N GLY A 1044 -56.56 -31.37 16.88
CA GLY A 1044 -57.34 -31.74 15.67
C GLY A 1044 -58.39 -30.78 15.08
N ALA A 1045 -58.22 -30.36 13.82
CA ALA A 1045 -59.17 -30.55 12.68
C ALA A 1045 -58.83 -29.70 11.42
N GLU A 1046 -58.75 -30.38 10.27
CA GLU A 1046 -58.87 -29.92 8.86
C GLU A 1046 -60.37 -29.68 8.49
N PRO A 1047 -60.82 -29.18 7.29
CA PRO A 1047 -60.34 -29.54 5.93
C PRO A 1047 -60.48 -28.51 4.75
N ALA A 1048 -59.98 -28.94 3.57
CA ALA A 1048 -60.50 -28.75 2.18
C ALA A 1048 -60.40 -27.35 1.50
N ASP A 1049 -60.16 -27.16 0.19
CA ASP A 1049 -59.96 -28.06 -0.96
C ASP A 1049 -59.33 -27.31 -2.17
N LEU A 1050 -58.83 -28.11 -3.11
CA LEU A 1050 -58.26 -27.89 -4.47
C LEU A 1050 -59.25 -27.25 -5.51
N PRO A 1051 -58.86 -26.79 -6.75
CA PRO A 1051 -58.19 -27.56 -7.82
C PRO A 1051 -57.06 -26.84 -8.61
N THR A 1052 -55.97 -27.50 -8.98
CA THR A 1052 -55.72 -28.44 -10.13
C THR A 1052 -55.66 -27.77 -11.51
N GLN A 1053 -54.47 -27.68 -12.11
CA GLN A 1053 -54.12 -28.18 -13.46
C GLN A 1053 -52.60 -28.11 -13.70
N SER A 1054 -52.14 -29.01 -14.58
CA SER A 1054 -50.85 -29.72 -14.52
C SER A 1054 -49.85 -29.28 -15.62
N PRO A 1055 -48.84 -30.07 -16.08
CA PRO A 1055 -47.42 -29.81 -15.82
C PRO A 1055 -46.55 -29.71 -17.10
N LEU A 1056 -45.25 -29.38 -16.94
CA LEU A 1056 -44.21 -29.75 -17.93
C LEU A 1056 -42.81 -29.84 -17.30
N ILE A 1057 -42.38 -31.09 -17.04
CA ILE A 1057 -41.10 -31.78 -17.40
C ILE A 1057 -39.94 -30.84 -17.82
N ALA A 1058 -38.72 -30.83 -17.28
CA ALA A 1058 -37.74 -31.90 -17.07
C ALA A 1058 -36.66 -31.44 -16.05
N GLU A 1059 -36.25 -32.24 -15.04
CA GLU A 1059 -35.03 -33.08 -15.00
C GLU A 1059 -33.73 -32.35 -15.39
N GLY A 1060 -32.59 -32.39 -14.68
CA GLY A 1060 -32.00 -33.07 -13.51
C GLY A 1060 -30.63 -32.35 -13.29
N LEU A 1061 -29.80 -32.51 -12.27
CA LEU A 1061 -29.50 -33.56 -11.31
C LEU A 1061 -29.05 -32.86 -10.01
N THR A 1062 -29.55 -33.34 -8.88
CA THR A 1062 -28.96 -33.16 -7.55
C THR A 1062 -28.50 -34.52 -7.04
N GLY A 1063 -27.40 -34.53 -6.29
CA GLY A 1063 -26.81 -35.68 -5.60
C GLY A 1063 -25.34 -35.34 -5.32
N LEU A 1064 -24.82 -35.30 -4.09
CA LEU A 1064 -25.11 -36.09 -2.91
C LEU A 1064 -24.94 -35.26 -1.63
N ALA A 1065 -25.75 -35.61 -0.63
CA ALA A 1065 -25.75 -35.07 0.71
C ALA A 1065 -24.89 -35.92 1.67
N THR A 1066 -24.32 -35.23 2.67
CA THR A 1066 -24.25 -35.59 4.10
C THR A 1066 -23.69 -36.93 4.58
N LEU A 1067 -22.66 -36.83 5.43
CA LEU A 1067 -22.42 -37.46 6.74
C LEU A 1067 -20.99 -37.05 7.14
N GLY A 1068 -20.59 -36.61 8.33
CA GLY A 1068 -21.14 -36.52 9.68
C GLY A 1068 -19.93 -36.41 10.64
N TYR A 1069 -20.12 -35.77 11.80
CA TYR A 1069 -19.29 -35.72 13.04
C TYR A 1069 -18.87 -34.31 13.49
N VAL A 1070 -19.61 -33.85 14.51
CA VAL A 1070 -19.22 -32.79 15.44
C VAL A 1070 -18.61 -33.49 16.66
N ALA A 1071 -17.30 -33.29 16.88
CA ALA A 1071 -16.65 -33.59 18.15
C ALA A 1071 -16.22 -32.26 18.79
N ALA A 1072 -16.78 -31.98 19.95
CA ALA A 1072 -16.40 -30.87 20.80
C ALA A 1072 -15.00 -31.12 21.40
N CYS A 1073 -14.06 -30.22 21.13
CA CYS A 1073 -12.85 -30.02 21.93
C CYS A 1073 -12.58 -28.52 22.03
N GLY A 1074 -12.49 -28.04 23.28
CA GLY A 1074 -12.19 -26.65 23.61
C GLY A 1074 -10.76 -26.23 23.28
N ALA A 1075 -10.57 -24.91 23.28
CA ALA A 1075 -9.31 -24.17 23.28
C ALA A 1075 -8.38 -24.30 22.05
N SER A 1076 -8.49 -23.36 21.10
CA SER A 1076 -7.35 -22.58 20.57
C SER A 1076 -7.81 -21.50 19.57
N GLY A 1077 -7.82 -20.24 20.00
CA GLY A 1077 -8.29 -19.07 19.25
C GLY A 1077 -7.35 -18.54 18.16
N SER A 1078 -6.65 -19.40 17.39
CA SER A 1078 -5.64 -18.94 16.41
C SER A 1078 -5.97 -19.23 14.94
N ILE A 1079 -6.95 -20.08 14.62
CA ILE A 1079 -7.22 -20.53 13.25
C ILE A 1079 -8.31 -19.71 12.53
N THR A 1080 -9.32 -19.22 13.26
CA THR A 1080 -10.42 -18.40 12.71
C THR A 1080 -9.96 -16.99 12.30
N GLY A 1081 -9.02 -16.40 13.06
CA GLY A 1081 -8.37 -15.15 12.67
C GLY A 1081 -7.49 -15.29 11.43
N PHE A 1082 -6.85 -16.46 11.25
CA PHE A 1082 -5.97 -16.74 10.11
C PHE A 1082 -6.76 -17.00 8.81
N THR A 1083 -7.90 -17.68 8.89
CA THR A 1083 -8.81 -17.87 7.74
C THR A 1083 -9.49 -16.57 7.31
N TYR A 1084 -9.89 -15.70 8.27
CA TYR A 1084 -10.40 -14.35 7.97
C TYR A 1084 -9.33 -13.42 7.36
N TRP A 1085 -8.09 -13.51 7.83
CA TRP A 1085 -6.94 -12.81 7.24
C TRP A 1085 -6.62 -13.30 5.80
N ILE A 1086 -6.78 -14.61 5.53
CA ILE A 1086 -6.63 -15.19 4.19
C ILE A 1086 -7.73 -14.68 3.25
N TYR A 1087 -8.98 -14.64 3.69
CA TYR A 1087 -10.10 -14.10 2.91
C TYR A 1087 -9.85 -12.66 2.45
N LYS A 1088 -9.36 -11.78 3.34
CA LYS A 1088 -9.01 -10.38 2.99
C LYS A 1088 -7.87 -10.26 1.99
N ARG A 1089 -6.96 -11.25 1.91
CA ARG A 1089 -5.88 -11.28 0.92
C ARG A 1089 -6.37 -11.65 -0.49
N PHE A 1090 -7.44 -12.44 -0.62
CA PHE A 1090 -8.02 -12.82 -1.91
C PHE A 1090 -8.93 -11.74 -2.53
N ALA A 1091 -9.49 -10.83 -1.72
CA ALA A 1091 -10.37 -9.75 -2.19
C ALA A 1091 -9.66 -8.56 -2.88
N GLY A 1092 -8.36 -8.67 -3.21
CA GLY A 1092 -7.66 -7.68 -4.04
C GLY A 1092 -7.45 -6.30 -3.39
N GLU A 1093 -7.02 -6.24 -2.11
CA GLU A 1093 -6.57 -4.98 -1.50
C GLU A 1093 -5.22 -4.49 -2.10
N PRO A 1094 -5.07 -3.21 -2.50
CA PRO A 1094 -4.03 -2.78 -3.46
C PRO A 1094 -2.62 -2.50 -2.91
N TRP A 1095 -2.42 -2.36 -1.60
CA TRP A 1095 -1.11 -1.96 -1.04
C TRP A 1095 -0.15 -3.14 -0.79
N VAL A 1096 -0.49 -4.34 -1.22
CA VAL A 1096 0.42 -5.48 -1.17
C VAL A 1096 1.36 -5.44 -2.38
N ARG A 1097 2.32 -4.50 -2.45
CA ARG A 1097 3.58 -4.52 -3.26
C ARG A 1097 4.16 -3.14 -3.64
N GLN A 1098 4.52 -2.30 -2.68
CA GLN A 1098 5.63 -1.35 -2.87
C GLN A 1098 6.68 -1.63 -1.79
N ILE A 1099 7.53 -2.62 -2.06
CA ILE A 1099 8.85 -2.79 -1.43
C ILE A 1099 9.87 -2.75 -2.53
#